data_AF-A0A2K2UCE4-F1
#
_entry.id   AF-A0A2K2UCE4-F1
#
_cell.length_a   1.000
_cell.length_b   1.000
_cell.length_c   1.000
_cell.angle_alpha   90.00
_cell.angle_beta   90.00
_cell.angle_gamma   90.00
#
_symmetry.space_group_name_H-M   'P 1'
#
loop_
_entity.id
_entity.type
_entity.pdbx_description
1 polymer ?
#
loop_
_entity_poly.entity_id
_entity_poly.type
_entity_poly.pdbx_seq_one_letter_code
_entity_poly.pdbx_strand_id
1 'polypeptide(L)'
;MSIETRRLEEVADVLDERCGAVRGVQRLLRRGPYPLYVETGTVPFDDYAFDGTYLLLGSVCNVEAPDGCLRVVEAHGRFAATDLYHVIACECDEDIAYLRLILSRIPAHAHADVSGQTVRLSENSLRHIRVPWPDVAARRAFVRFMEEREAAVAEDEERARRLFDEGAARYLEATAASSETFRLDEACTVHEGRPLDASARAREGSVAVVSSQGIVGSTDEAGVPGPCLVLGQAGQYVLGRRMERSAYPLADCAAVTVADGTSIGFETLVLALAAAGVRPRLRVAGRAVDALAMSLERIGELEVRAVPQEERRAFQDEAVRTIKEIDRLEARAVRMRKQVEDTARRLMECSDDVAANLLSRAWADDADQKVCAVESGKRGCAAGADARMAIGSAFSATGCTCGTDNGTDMAAKVLLSGLVQEVRSNMAHAAGTPRSSFDAAWEILPLLFLRSVDRGDRWKGIATAGDPAAAADLQLEALAAEEPMLAFLEALTGASSALNAHERTRIIRELDELAPAACTGALVRWLALACQTELVSKGSLTSERHLDAPCPRTVIDLLADVARAFAPNVARAFDPCMRDGSVLAAIRERFPQAALAGQVERFSDALASALAARCEGWSFEQDSVRTGPSLTDDRFSDVMFDLVASVLPPNQGEWCVSAPDPADLRWAFGVPPRNKANLAWLQHAHAHRAPGGYAVLLAANALLHEGRGCEPAVRAELVASGCVRAVIALPGGLFDDDRPPLSIVVLGDARAGECETLFVDALASGTPSVPLGWPPRRTFDPAVARCIASLVEQWARTGACDPSVGFARSVRKADVAALGALTPWSFV
;
A
#
# COMPACT_ATOMS: atom_id res chain seq x y z
N MET A 1 -8.44 20.17 -14.12
CA MET A 1 -8.63 21.48 -13.45
C MET A 1 -7.26 21.96 -13.03
N SER A 2 -6.88 23.18 -13.41
CA SER A 2 -5.59 23.77 -13.02
C SER A 2 -5.66 24.36 -11.61
N ILE A 3 -4.68 24.06 -10.76
CA ILE A 3 -4.54 24.72 -9.45
C ILE A 3 -4.02 26.13 -9.68
N GLU A 4 -4.88 27.14 -9.50
CA GLU A 4 -4.48 28.55 -9.61
C GLU A 4 -3.63 28.93 -8.38
N THR A 5 -2.53 29.65 -8.61
CA THR A 5 -1.75 30.27 -7.54
C THR A 5 -2.25 31.69 -7.30
N ARG A 6 -2.57 32.04 -6.06
CA ARG A 6 -3.02 33.38 -5.67
C ARG A 6 -2.07 34.04 -4.69
N ARG A 7 -2.10 35.36 -4.61
CA ARG A 7 -1.41 36.08 -3.55
C ARG A 7 -2.20 35.92 -2.26
N LEU A 8 -1.51 35.92 -1.12
CA LEU A 8 -2.15 35.79 0.19
C LEU A 8 -3.22 36.89 0.41
N GLU A 9 -2.94 38.13 -0.03
CA GLU A 9 -3.89 39.25 0.04
C GLU A 9 -5.17 39.07 -0.80
N GLU A 10 -5.19 38.15 -1.77
CA GLU A 10 -6.35 37.86 -2.61
C GLU A 10 -7.28 36.82 -1.97
N VAL A 11 -6.84 36.17 -0.88
CA VAL A 11 -7.54 35.03 -0.27
C VAL A 11 -7.69 35.15 1.25
N ALA A 12 -7.00 36.09 1.88
CA ALA A 12 -7.07 36.34 3.32
C ALA A 12 -6.77 37.80 3.66
N ASP A 13 -7.37 38.27 4.75
CA ASP A 13 -7.15 39.62 5.28
C ASP A 13 -6.01 39.64 6.28
N VAL A 14 -5.09 40.60 6.13
CA VAL A 14 -4.02 40.87 7.10
C VAL A 14 -4.45 42.04 7.98
N LEU A 15 -4.57 41.79 9.29
CA LEU A 15 -5.21 42.65 10.28
C LEU A 15 -4.22 43.24 11.29
N ASP A 16 -3.01 43.57 10.84
CA ASP A 16 -1.91 44.04 11.68
C ASP A 16 -2.25 45.34 12.40
N GLU A 17 -3.13 46.17 11.85
CA GLU A 17 -3.59 47.42 12.46
C GLU A 17 -4.34 47.23 13.79
N ARG A 18 -4.84 46.02 14.05
CA ARG A 18 -5.48 45.65 15.33
C ARG A 18 -4.47 45.16 16.37
N CYS A 19 -3.21 44.93 15.99
CA CYS A 19 -2.16 44.52 16.92
C CYS A 19 -1.69 45.68 17.77
N GLY A 20 -1.54 45.43 19.07
CA GLY A 20 -1.13 46.46 20.04
C GLY A 20 0.35 46.39 20.37
N ALA A 21 1.05 47.52 20.34
CA ALA A 21 2.41 47.64 20.86
C ALA A 21 2.39 47.65 22.41
N VAL A 22 2.37 46.46 23.03
CA VAL A 22 2.41 46.32 24.50
C VAL A 22 3.86 46.22 24.96
N ARG A 23 4.40 47.26 25.63
CA ARG A 23 5.80 47.30 26.10
C ARG A 23 6.03 46.34 27.29
N GLY A 24 7.22 45.76 27.40
CA GLY A 24 7.56 44.69 28.35
C GLY A 24 7.20 44.93 29.83
N VAL A 25 7.29 46.17 30.33
CA VAL A 25 6.93 46.52 31.73
C VAL A 25 5.41 46.44 31.99
N GLN A 26 4.58 46.69 30.98
CA GLN A 26 3.12 46.57 31.09
C GLN A 26 2.64 45.11 31.03
N ARG A 27 3.46 44.18 30.50
CA ARG A 27 3.13 42.75 30.38
C ARG A 27 3.19 41.99 31.71
N LEU A 28 4.10 42.39 32.62
CA LEU A 28 4.36 41.71 33.89
C LEU A 28 3.28 41.94 34.98
N LEU A 29 2.42 42.94 34.81
CA LEU A 29 1.44 43.35 35.83
C LEU A 29 -0.01 42.95 35.52
N ARG A 30 -0.29 42.42 34.33
CA ARG A 30 -1.65 42.05 33.90
C ARG A 30 -1.98 40.61 34.28
N ARG A 31 -3.25 40.36 34.65
CA ARG A 31 -3.72 39.06 35.15
C ARG A 31 -5.09 38.65 34.59
N GLY A 32 -5.51 39.28 33.50
CA GLY A 32 -6.80 39.02 32.90
C GLY A 32 -6.93 37.64 32.22
N PRO A 33 -8.15 37.31 31.80
CA PRO A 33 -8.50 35.95 31.38
C PRO A 33 -8.08 35.63 29.94
N TYR A 34 -7.62 36.61 29.15
CA TYR A 34 -7.35 36.45 27.73
C TYR A 34 -5.85 36.27 27.48
N PRO A 35 -5.42 35.44 26.51
CA PRO A 35 -4.01 35.33 26.14
C PRO A 35 -3.58 36.52 25.27
N LEU A 36 -2.41 37.09 25.60
CA LEU A 36 -1.62 37.96 24.73
C LEU A 36 -0.48 37.13 24.13
N TYR A 37 -0.42 37.04 22.81
CA TYR A 37 0.68 36.37 22.09
C TYR A 37 1.92 37.28 22.04
N VAL A 38 3.05 36.76 22.51
CA VAL A 38 4.36 37.44 22.64
C VAL A 38 5.49 36.56 22.04
N GLU A 39 6.77 36.97 22.11
CA GLU A 39 7.89 36.21 21.53
C GLU A 39 7.91 34.72 21.94
N THR A 40 7.61 34.44 23.21
CA THR A 40 7.74 33.12 23.84
C THR A 40 6.38 32.51 24.25
N GLY A 41 5.41 32.48 23.34
CA GLY A 41 4.08 31.91 23.60
C GLY A 41 3.07 32.96 24.06
N THR A 42 2.30 32.65 25.11
CA THR A 42 1.17 33.49 25.57
C THR A 42 1.31 33.91 27.02
N VAL A 43 0.91 35.13 27.35
CA VAL A 43 0.79 35.63 28.73
C VAL A 43 -0.64 36.09 29.03
N PRO A 44 -1.12 36.03 30.29
CA PRO A 44 -2.43 36.56 30.66
C PRO A 44 -2.57 38.07 30.39
N PHE A 45 -3.75 38.50 29.95
CA PHE A 45 -4.02 39.86 29.50
C PHE A 45 -5.47 40.27 29.78
N ASP A 46 -5.66 41.54 30.10
CA ASP A 46 -6.94 42.08 30.58
C ASP A 46 -7.95 42.35 29.45
N ASP A 47 -7.45 42.63 28.24
CA ASP A 47 -8.26 43.02 27.08
C ASP A 47 -8.10 42.00 25.94
N TYR A 48 -8.94 42.08 24.91
CA TYR A 48 -8.79 41.30 23.68
C TYR A 48 -9.01 42.19 22.46
N ALA A 49 -8.28 41.90 21.39
CA ALA A 49 -8.41 42.59 20.10
C ALA A 49 -9.07 41.70 19.05
N PHE A 50 -9.09 40.38 19.25
CA PHE A 50 -9.60 39.37 18.33
C PHE A 50 -10.54 38.42 19.06
N ASP A 51 -11.62 38.02 18.39
CA ASP A 51 -12.58 37.00 18.85
C ASP A 51 -12.89 36.11 17.64
N GLY A 52 -12.63 34.81 17.74
CA GLY A 52 -12.74 33.84 16.63
C GLY A 52 -11.43 33.08 16.36
N THR A 53 -11.31 32.51 15.16
CA THR A 53 -10.13 31.76 14.72
C THR A 53 -9.29 32.63 13.78
N TYR A 54 -7.97 32.67 13.99
CA TYR A 54 -7.03 33.45 13.18
C TYR A 54 -5.68 32.75 13.09
N LEU A 55 -4.88 33.06 12.05
CA LEU A 55 -3.47 32.65 12.00
C LEU A 55 -2.56 33.78 12.45
N LEU A 56 -1.57 33.43 13.27
CA LEU A 56 -0.51 34.31 13.74
C LEU A 56 0.80 33.89 13.09
N LEU A 57 1.41 34.78 12.32
CA LEU A 57 2.71 34.56 11.70
C LEU A 57 3.76 35.46 12.35
N GLY A 58 4.96 34.96 12.61
CA GLY A 58 6.02 35.80 13.17
C GLY A 58 6.41 36.95 12.23
N SER A 59 6.42 38.18 12.76
CA SER A 59 6.84 39.40 12.04
C SER A 59 8.33 39.71 12.26
N VAL A 60 8.81 39.64 13.51
CA VAL A 60 10.21 39.95 13.85
C VAL A 60 10.76 38.93 14.86
N CYS A 61 11.98 38.42 14.63
CA CYS A 61 12.72 37.47 15.49
C CYS A 61 12.06 36.09 15.72
N ASN A 62 10.77 35.93 15.41
CA ASN A 62 10.01 34.68 15.56
C ASN A 62 9.41 34.19 14.23
N VAL A 63 10.06 34.55 13.12
CA VAL A 63 9.57 34.32 11.75
C VAL A 63 9.73 32.86 11.32
N GLU A 64 10.75 32.18 11.83
CA GLU A 64 11.19 30.86 11.38
C GLU A 64 10.92 29.79 12.45
N ALA A 65 10.35 28.66 12.02
CA ALA A 65 10.18 27.44 12.82
C ALA A 65 11.46 26.57 12.79
N PRO A 66 11.62 25.56 13.67
CA PRO A 66 12.84 24.74 13.72
C PRO A 66 13.18 23.98 12.43
N ASP A 67 12.21 23.83 11.52
CA ASP A 67 12.36 23.21 10.20
C ASP A 67 12.78 24.20 9.09
N GLY A 68 12.96 25.48 9.43
CA GLY A 68 13.34 26.54 8.50
C GLY A 68 12.19 27.17 7.71
N CYS A 69 10.95 26.75 7.98
CA CYS A 69 9.75 27.29 7.36
C CYS A 69 9.14 28.43 8.19
N LEU A 70 8.16 29.13 7.62
CA LEU A 70 7.43 30.18 8.33
C LEU A 70 6.76 29.62 9.58
N ARG A 71 6.94 30.32 10.70
CA ARG A 71 6.28 29.98 11.96
C ARG A 71 4.85 30.47 11.93
N VAL A 72 3.90 29.54 11.85
CA VAL A 72 2.46 29.78 11.83
C VAL A 72 1.82 29.18 13.07
N VAL A 73 0.99 29.94 13.77
CA VAL A 73 0.24 29.50 14.96
C VAL A 73 -1.23 29.81 14.77
N GLU A 74 -2.11 28.86 15.10
CA GLU A 74 -3.56 29.09 15.10
C GLU A 74 -4.01 29.60 16.47
N ALA A 75 -4.73 30.72 16.48
CA ALA A 75 -5.25 31.36 17.67
C ALA A 75 -6.77 31.30 17.67
N HIS A 76 -7.35 30.91 18.80
CA HIS A 76 -8.78 30.64 18.93
C HIS A 76 -9.40 31.45 20.08
N GLY A 77 -10.66 31.83 19.91
CA GLY A 77 -11.44 32.55 20.92
C GLY A 77 -10.97 33.98 21.09
N ARG A 78 -11.09 34.51 22.32
CA ARG A 78 -10.74 35.90 22.61
C ARG A 78 -9.27 36.05 22.99
N PHE A 79 -8.50 36.80 22.21
CA PHE A 79 -7.08 37.03 22.45
C PHE A 79 -6.60 38.40 21.96
N ALA A 80 -5.37 38.73 22.30
CA ALA A 80 -4.63 39.86 21.76
C ALA A 80 -3.28 39.40 21.18
N ALA A 81 -2.76 40.12 20.18
CA ALA A 81 -1.44 39.87 19.60
C ALA A 81 -0.61 41.16 19.61
N THR A 82 0.69 41.00 19.84
CA THR A 82 1.65 42.12 19.71
C THR A 82 2.04 42.34 18.25
N ASP A 83 2.66 43.47 17.96
CA ASP A 83 3.29 43.84 16.68
C ASP A 83 4.43 42.89 16.22
N LEU A 84 4.75 41.87 17.02
CA LEU A 84 5.64 40.76 16.68
C LEU A 84 4.98 39.66 15.85
N TYR A 85 3.66 39.74 15.64
CA TYR A 85 2.91 38.83 14.80
C TYR A 85 2.16 39.59 13.71
N HIS A 86 2.03 38.95 12.56
CA HIS A 86 1.00 39.26 11.58
C HIS A 86 -0.25 38.45 11.89
N VAL A 87 -1.41 39.06 11.78
CA VAL A 87 -2.69 38.37 12.05
C VAL A 87 -3.47 38.20 10.75
N ILE A 88 -3.71 36.95 10.37
CA ILE A 88 -4.42 36.60 9.15
C ILE A 88 -5.83 36.11 9.51
N ALA A 89 -6.84 36.68 8.86
CA ALA A 89 -8.23 36.24 8.92
C ALA A 89 -8.67 35.69 7.56
N CYS A 90 -9.54 34.68 7.59
CA CYS A 90 -10.17 34.13 6.39
C CYS A 90 -11.69 34.15 6.53
N GLU A 91 -12.41 33.92 5.44
CA GLU A 91 -13.88 33.88 5.44
C GLU A 91 -14.44 32.70 6.25
N CYS A 92 -13.70 31.60 6.38
CA CYS A 92 -14.11 30.41 7.13
C CYS A 92 -12.92 29.71 7.83
N ASP A 93 -13.22 28.93 8.86
CA ASP A 93 -12.22 28.16 9.63
C ASP A 93 -11.50 27.12 8.77
N GLU A 94 -12.14 26.58 7.73
CA GLU A 94 -11.50 25.60 6.83
C GLU A 94 -10.39 26.24 5.97
N ASP A 95 -10.55 27.51 5.59
CA ASP A 95 -9.52 28.23 4.85
C ASP A 95 -8.35 28.61 5.76
N ILE A 96 -8.61 28.87 7.04
CA ILE A 96 -7.58 29.04 8.09
C ILE A 96 -6.77 27.75 8.22
N ALA A 97 -7.43 26.59 8.37
CA ALA A 97 -6.75 25.30 8.49
C ALA A 97 -5.93 24.98 7.22
N TYR A 98 -6.46 25.29 6.03
CA TYR A 98 -5.74 25.13 4.77
C TYR A 98 -4.49 26.03 4.72
N LEU A 99 -4.65 27.34 4.98
CA LEU A 99 -3.53 28.28 4.96
C LEU A 99 -2.50 27.97 6.03
N ARG A 100 -2.89 27.46 7.21
CA ARG A 100 -1.97 26.98 8.24
C ARG A 100 -1.02 25.93 7.67
N LEU A 101 -1.57 24.92 6.99
CA LEU A 101 -0.82 23.82 6.40
C LEU A 101 0.07 24.27 5.22
N ILE A 102 -0.37 25.23 4.42
CA ILE A 102 0.42 25.76 3.29
C ILE A 102 1.53 26.68 3.78
N LEU A 103 1.18 27.71 4.57
CA LEU A 103 2.13 28.74 5.01
C LEU A 103 3.24 28.15 5.87
N SER A 104 2.94 27.15 6.71
CA SER A 104 3.93 26.45 7.53
C SER A 104 4.97 25.65 6.73
N ARG A 105 4.84 25.53 5.41
CA ARG A 105 5.78 24.83 4.52
C ARG A 105 6.53 25.76 3.58
N ILE A 106 6.33 27.07 3.72
CA ILE A 106 7.04 28.07 2.95
C ILE A 106 8.36 28.38 3.66
N PRO A 107 9.52 28.26 3.00
CA PRO A 107 10.80 28.58 3.63
C PRO A 107 10.86 30.04 4.06
N ALA A 108 11.18 30.30 5.33
CA ALA A 108 11.16 31.65 5.88
C ALA A 108 12.17 32.57 5.15
N HIS A 109 13.37 32.05 4.87
CA HIS A 109 14.43 32.76 4.16
C HIS A 109 14.06 33.23 2.75
N ALA A 110 13.02 32.66 2.12
CA ALA A 110 12.57 33.07 0.80
C ALA A 110 11.77 34.39 0.82
N HIS A 111 11.25 34.78 1.99
CA HIS A 111 10.34 35.92 2.13
C HIS A 111 10.70 36.89 3.26
N ALA A 112 11.60 36.49 4.16
CA ALA A 112 12.05 37.29 5.29
C ALA A 112 13.40 37.95 4.99
N ASP A 113 13.52 39.22 5.35
CA ASP A 113 14.76 39.98 5.26
C ASP A 113 15.63 39.70 6.50
N VAL A 114 16.92 39.42 6.26
CA VAL A 114 17.91 39.22 7.32
C VAL A 114 18.81 40.45 7.39
N SER A 115 18.71 41.21 8.48
CA SER A 115 19.58 42.36 8.76
C SER A 115 20.25 42.18 10.12
N GLY A 116 21.51 41.72 10.11
CA GLY A 116 22.25 41.41 11.34
C GLY A 116 21.74 40.12 12.00
N GLN A 117 21.39 40.18 13.30
CA GLN A 117 20.77 39.06 14.03
C GLN A 117 19.24 39.05 13.95
N THR A 118 18.64 39.99 13.21
CA THR A 118 17.18 40.15 13.13
C THR A 118 16.67 39.61 11.81
N VAL A 119 15.76 38.63 11.89
CA VAL A 119 14.96 38.12 10.77
C VAL A 119 13.60 38.80 10.83
N ARG A 120 13.17 39.42 9.73
CA ARG A 120 11.90 40.15 9.64
C ARG A 120 11.10 39.74 8.42
N LEU A 121 9.85 39.35 8.62
CA LEU A 121 8.85 39.29 7.57
C LEU A 121 8.13 40.64 7.52
N SER A 122 8.18 41.33 6.37
CA SER A 122 7.43 42.57 6.22
C SER A 122 5.98 42.26 5.84
N GLU A 123 5.03 43.11 6.24
CA GLU A 123 3.63 42.98 5.82
C GLU A 123 3.49 42.96 4.29
N ASN A 124 4.28 43.78 3.59
CA ASN A 124 4.32 43.78 2.13
C ASN A 124 4.81 42.44 1.57
N SER A 125 5.86 41.85 2.14
CA SER A 125 6.35 40.53 1.75
C SER A 125 5.31 39.45 1.99
N LEU A 126 4.63 39.49 3.15
CA LEU A 126 3.57 38.57 3.54
C LEU A 126 2.40 38.59 2.55
N ARG A 127 1.86 39.79 2.26
CA ARG A 127 0.73 39.98 1.33
C ARG A 127 1.00 39.40 -0.06
N HIS A 128 2.26 39.43 -0.50
CA HIS A 128 2.70 38.96 -1.82
C HIS A 128 3.14 37.49 -1.84
N ILE A 129 3.08 36.76 -0.71
CA ILE A 129 3.33 35.31 -0.71
C ILE A 129 2.31 34.63 -1.63
N ARG A 130 2.83 33.76 -2.50
CA ARG A 130 2.01 33.00 -3.44
C ARG A 130 1.63 31.66 -2.83
N VAL A 131 0.33 31.38 -2.79
CA VAL A 131 -0.23 30.13 -2.26
C VAL A 131 -1.06 29.42 -3.34
N PRO A 132 -0.96 28.09 -3.46
CA PRO A 132 -1.89 27.33 -4.29
C PRO A 132 -3.31 27.49 -3.72
N TRP A 133 -4.28 27.83 -4.56
CA TRP A 133 -5.66 28.09 -4.16
C TRP A 133 -6.65 27.27 -4.99
N PRO A 134 -6.69 25.94 -4.79
CA PRO A 134 -7.67 25.09 -5.46
C PRO A 134 -9.08 25.38 -4.93
N ASP A 135 -10.11 24.78 -5.53
CA ASP A 135 -11.48 24.97 -5.08
C ASP A 135 -11.72 24.52 -3.61
N VAL A 136 -12.85 24.93 -3.04
CA VAL A 136 -13.20 24.67 -1.64
C VAL A 136 -13.21 23.18 -1.30
N ALA A 137 -13.67 22.32 -2.22
CA ALA A 137 -13.74 20.87 -1.98
C ALA A 137 -12.33 20.26 -1.91
N ALA A 138 -11.44 20.67 -2.80
CA ALA A 138 -10.05 20.27 -2.79
C ALA A 138 -9.30 20.77 -1.55
N ARG A 139 -9.53 22.02 -1.10
CA ARG A 139 -8.94 22.55 0.14
C ARG A 139 -9.38 21.75 1.37
N ARG A 140 -10.68 21.46 1.49
CA ARG A 140 -11.21 20.64 2.60
C ARG A 140 -10.64 19.23 2.60
N ALA A 141 -10.57 18.59 1.44
CA ALA A 141 -9.99 17.25 1.35
C ALA A 141 -8.49 17.23 1.63
N PHE A 142 -7.77 18.30 1.26
CA PHE A 142 -6.37 18.47 1.63
C PHE A 142 -6.22 18.58 3.14
N VAL A 143 -6.94 19.49 3.79
CA VAL A 143 -6.91 19.68 5.25
C VAL A 143 -7.17 18.36 5.96
N ARG A 144 -8.28 17.70 5.61
CA ARG A 144 -8.64 16.41 6.21
C ARG A 144 -7.56 15.35 6.02
N PHE A 145 -7.05 15.19 4.80
CA PHE A 145 -6.00 14.21 4.53
C PHE A 145 -4.75 14.48 5.36
N MET A 146 -4.32 15.75 5.42
CA MET A 146 -3.12 16.14 6.16
C MET A 146 -3.31 15.91 7.67
N GLU A 147 -4.44 16.34 8.23
CA GLU A 147 -4.75 16.15 9.65
C GLU A 147 -4.91 14.68 10.03
N GLU A 148 -5.56 13.86 9.21
CA GLU A 148 -5.65 12.41 9.43
C GLU A 148 -4.28 11.75 9.42
N ARG A 149 -3.39 12.15 8.49
CA ARG A 149 -2.03 11.59 8.44
C ARG A 149 -1.18 12.07 9.61
N GLU A 150 -1.27 13.34 9.97
CA GLU A 150 -0.57 13.89 11.14
C GLU A 150 -1.06 13.23 12.44
N ALA A 151 -2.37 12.98 12.58
CA ALA A 151 -2.95 12.25 13.70
C ALA A 151 -2.49 10.78 13.74
N ALA A 152 -2.48 10.08 12.60
CA ALA A 152 -2.00 8.70 12.53
C ALA A 152 -0.50 8.58 12.85
N VAL A 153 0.31 9.56 12.43
CA VAL A 153 1.73 9.65 12.83
C VAL A 153 1.84 9.82 14.35
N ALA A 154 1.08 10.74 14.93
CA ALA A 154 1.09 10.98 16.38
C ALA A 154 0.64 9.74 17.17
N GLU A 155 -0.37 9.00 16.68
CA GLU A 155 -0.85 7.76 17.30
C GLU A 155 0.21 6.65 17.28
N ASP A 156 0.85 6.43 16.13
CA ASP A 156 1.93 5.43 16.01
C ASP A 156 3.12 5.79 16.90
N GLU A 157 3.51 7.07 16.96
CA GLU A 157 4.59 7.53 17.85
C GLU A 157 4.24 7.41 19.33
N GLU A 158 3.00 7.69 19.70
CA GLU A 158 2.50 7.50 21.07
C GLU A 158 2.47 6.02 21.45
N ARG A 159 2.00 5.16 20.54
CA ARG A 159 1.96 3.71 20.77
C ARG A 159 3.36 3.11 20.88
N ALA A 160 4.29 3.51 20.01
CA ALA A 160 5.68 3.11 20.09
C ALA A 160 6.29 3.50 21.45
N ARG A 161 6.02 4.72 21.91
CA ARG A 161 6.45 5.19 23.23
C ARG A 161 5.87 4.35 24.37
N ARG A 162 4.55 4.10 24.37
CA ARG A 162 3.90 3.27 25.38
C ARG A 162 4.47 1.86 25.44
N LEU A 163 4.66 1.20 24.29
CA LEU A 163 5.27 -0.13 24.23
C LEU A 163 6.70 -0.13 24.76
N PHE A 164 7.45 0.93 24.48
CA PHE A 164 8.82 1.09 24.98
C PHE A 164 8.85 1.25 26.51
N ASP A 165 7.99 2.12 27.05
CA ASP A 165 7.85 2.34 28.49
C ASP A 165 7.35 1.08 29.21
N GLU A 166 6.38 0.36 28.65
CA GLU A 166 5.91 -0.94 29.15
C GLU A 166 7.04 -1.98 29.15
N GLY A 167 7.85 -2.05 28.09
CA GLY A 167 8.99 -2.95 28.01
C GLY A 167 10.04 -2.64 29.09
N ALA A 168 10.34 -1.36 29.33
CA ALA A 168 11.25 -0.94 30.39
C ALA A 168 10.67 -1.22 31.80
N ALA A 169 9.37 -1.02 31.99
CA ALA A 169 8.68 -1.37 33.24
C ALA A 169 8.72 -2.88 33.51
N ARG A 170 8.42 -3.70 32.50
CA ARG A 170 8.52 -5.18 32.60
C ARG A 170 9.95 -5.63 32.90
N TYR A 171 10.96 -4.95 32.36
CA TYR A 171 12.35 -5.21 32.72
C TYR A 171 12.60 -4.99 34.22
N LEU A 172 12.12 -3.87 34.76
CA LEU A 172 12.22 -3.58 36.20
C LEU A 172 11.48 -4.61 37.04
N GLU A 173 10.30 -5.07 36.61
CA GLU A 173 9.54 -6.13 37.27
C GLU A 173 10.28 -7.48 37.25
N ALA A 174 10.76 -7.92 36.08
CA ALA A 174 11.51 -9.16 35.91
C ALA A 174 12.83 -9.17 36.70
N THR A 175 13.41 -8.00 36.97
CA THR A 175 14.65 -7.84 37.73
C THR A 175 14.41 -7.42 39.19
N ALA A 176 13.16 -7.25 39.64
CA ALA A 176 12.85 -6.74 40.96
C ALA A 176 13.32 -7.67 42.09
N ALA A 177 13.18 -8.98 41.87
CA ALA A 177 13.58 -10.04 42.80
C ALA A 177 15.03 -10.55 42.57
N SER A 178 15.71 -10.07 41.52
CA SER A 178 17.07 -10.50 41.19
C SER A 178 18.10 -9.78 42.06
N SER A 179 19.00 -10.52 42.68
CA SER A 179 20.19 -9.98 43.37
C SER A 179 21.43 -9.93 42.48
N GLU A 180 21.32 -10.40 41.24
CA GLU A 180 22.41 -10.44 40.27
C GLU A 180 22.47 -9.10 39.52
N THR A 181 23.63 -8.46 39.55
CA THR A 181 23.96 -7.26 38.76
C THR A 181 25.21 -7.53 37.93
N PHE A 182 25.34 -6.84 36.81
CA PHE A 182 26.56 -6.84 36.01
C PHE A 182 26.89 -5.39 35.63
N ARG A 183 28.19 -5.12 35.44
CA ARG A 183 28.61 -3.86 34.84
C ARG A 183 28.48 -3.92 33.33
N LEU A 184 28.16 -2.80 32.70
CA LEU A 184 27.98 -2.75 31.26
C LEU A 184 29.22 -3.23 30.49
N ASP A 185 30.43 -2.93 30.97
CA ASP A 185 31.70 -3.37 30.38
C ASP A 185 32.05 -4.86 30.62
N GLU A 186 31.32 -5.57 31.48
CA GLU A 186 31.44 -7.02 31.65
C GLU A 186 30.59 -7.80 30.63
N ALA A 187 29.47 -7.23 30.19
CA ALA A 187 28.52 -7.88 29.28
C ALA A 187 28.52 -7.28 27.86
N CYS A 188 29.10 -6.09 27.67
CA CYS A 188 29.08 -5.37 26.40
C CYS A 188 30.48 -4.82 26.06
N THR A 189 30.72 -4.59 24.78
CA THR A 189 31.87 -3.82 24.31
C THR A 189 31.47 -2.36 24.12
N VAL A 190 32.17 -1.45 24.80
CA VAL A 190 32.02 0.00 24.63
C VAL A 190 33.09 0.50 23.67
N HIS A 191 32.66 1.18 22.60
CA HIS A 191 33.50 1.75 21.55
C HIS A 191 33.47 3.27 21.68
N GLU A 192 34.63 3.89 21.92
CA GLU A 192 34.72 5.35 21.97
C GLU A 192 34.52 5.96 20.58
N GLY A 193 33.80 7.08 20.55
CA GLY A 193 33.60 7.86 19.34
C GLY A 193 34.88 8.51 18.84
N ARG A 194 34.96 8.73 17.52
CA ARG A 194 36.15 9.28 16.87
C ARG A 194 35.83 10.58 16.14
N PRO A 195 36.77 11.55 16.08
CA PRO A 195 36.56 12.73 15.26
C PRO A 195 36.42 12.34 13.78
N LEU A 196 35.58 13.08 13.06
CA LEU A 196 35.42 12.96 11.62
C LEU A 196 35.09 14.34 11.05
N ASP A 197 35.87 14.79 10.08
CA ASP A 197 35.70 16.11 9.48
C ASP A 197 34.35 16.26 8.78
N ALA A 198 33.80 17.48 8.78
CA ALA A 198 32.50 17.74 8.16
C ALA A 198 32.48 17.44 6.66
N SER A 199 33.61 17.61 5.96
CA SER A 199 33.76 17.27 4.54
C SER A 199 33.72 15.76 4.26
N ALA A 200 34.04 14.93 5.27
CA ALA A 200 33.99 13.48 5.18
C ALA A 200 32.60 12.89 5.53
N ARG A 201 31.62 13.76 5.83
CA ARG A 201 30.22 13.40 6.13
C ARG A 201 29.37 13.61 4.88
N ALA A 202 29.45 12.69 3.93
CA ALA A 202 28.69 12.72 2.69
C ALA A 202 27.20 12.36 2.90
N ARG A 203 26.38 12.57 1.86
CA ARG A 203 24.97 12.11 1.80
C ARG A 203 24.82 10.66 1.33
N GLU A 204 25.83 10.08 0.67
CA GLU A 204 25.77 8.77 0.00
C GLU A 204 26.67 7.68 0.63
N GLY A 205 27.21 7.92 1.81
CA GLY A 205 28.11 6.97 2.48
C GLY A 205 27.42 5.70 2.98
N SER A 206 28.19 4.62 3.09
CA SER A 206 27.71 3.30 3.50
C SER A 206 27.41 3.14 4.99
N VAL A 207 27.97 3.99 5.86
CA VAL A 207 27.85 3.95 7.32
C VAL A 207 27.26 5.26 7.83
N ALA A 208 26.26 5.19 8.73
CA ALA A 208 25.66 6.39 9.31
C ALA A 208 26.59 7.03 10.35
N VAL A 209 26.84 8.35 10.23
CA VAL A 209 27.63 9.13 11.19
C VAL A 209 26.70 9.68 12.26
N VAL A 210 26.97 9.35 13.53
CA VAL A 210 26.08 9.63 14.65
C VAL A 210 26.80 10.49 15.69
N SER A 211 26.18 11.60 16.08
CA SER A 211 26.62 12.49 17.16
C SER A 211 25.63 12.51 18.32
N SER A 212 25.97 13.24 19.37
CA SER A 212 25.07 13.50 20.50
C SER A 212 23.77 14.22 20.10
N GLN A 213 23.71 14.78 18.88
CA GLN A 213 22.54 15.45 18.29
C GLN A 213 21.76 14.56 17.31
N GLY A 214 22.26 13.35 17.03
CA GLY A 214 21.63 12.37 16.13
C GLY A 214 22.49 12.07 14.91
N ILE A 215 21.85 11.56 13.84
CA ILE A 215 22.55 11.25 12.60
C ILE A 215 22.88 12.57 11.89
N VAL A 216 24.16 12.82 11.65
CA VAL A 216 24.68 14.07 11.07
C VAL A 216 25.24 13.91 9.66
N GLY A 217 25.19 12.69 9.11
CA GLY A 217 25.62 12.38 7.76
C GLY A 217 25.89 10.89 7.60
N SER A 218 26.64 10.56 6.55
CA SER A 218 27.11 9.21 6.26
C SER A 218 28.58 9.24 5.82
N THR A 219 29.28 8.13 5.97
CA THR A 219 30.70 7.98 5.63
C THR A 219 30.99 6.59 5.10
N ASP A 220 32.09 6.41 4.39
CA ASP A 220 32.62 5.10 4.00
C ASP A 220 33.72 4.61 4.95
N GLU A 221 34.04 5.41 5.98
CA GLU A 221 34.91 4.94 7.05
C GLU A 221 34.27 3.81 7.85
N ALA A 222 35.10 2.84 8.25
CA ALA A 222 34.65 1.71 9.04
C ALA A 222 34.09 2.18 10.40
N GLY A 223 32.79 1.96 10.60
CA GLY A 223 32.10 2.18 11.86
C GLY A 223 32.17 1.00 12.81
N VAL A 224 31.49 1.13 13.94
CA VAL A 224 31.20 0.04 14.87
C VAL A 224 30.20 -0.90 14.21
N PRO A 225 30.45 -2.23 14.16
CA PRO A 225 29.53 -3.19 13.57
C PRO A 225 28.17 -3.18 14.25
N GLY A 226 27.10 -3.29 13.45
CA GLY A 226 25.74 -3.43 13.95
C GLY A 226 25.39 -4.89 14.34
N PRO A 227 24.39 -5.11 15.20
CA PRO A 227 23.57 -4.09 15.85
C PRO A 227 24.31 -3.42 17.03
N CYS A 228 24.23 -2.10 17.13
CA CYS A 228 24.87 -1.32 18.19
C CYS A 228 23.98 -0.20 18.74
N LEU A 229 24.21 0.22 19.97
CA LEU A 229 23.54 1.35 20.61
C LEU A 229 24.50 2.54 20.72
N VAL A 230 24.26 3.62 19.99
CA VAL A 230 25.08 4.84 20.07
C VAL A 230 24.53 5.76 21.15
N LEU A 231 25.34 6.00 22.17
CA LEU A 231 25.07 6.83 23.33
C LEU A 231 25.71 8.21 23.15
N GLY A 232 24.98 9.28 23.46
CA GLY A 232 25.48 10.64 23.36
C GLY A 232 24.97 11.51 24.51
N GLN A 233 25.74 12.51 24.90
CA GLN A 233 25.39 13.39 26.02
C GLN A 233 24.54 14.57 25.55
N ALA A 234 23.40 14.79 26.18
CA ALA A 234 22.52 15.93 25.91
C ALA A 234 22.25 16.71 27.20
N GLY A 235 23.10 17.71 27.48
CA GLY A 235 23.08 18.41 28.75
C GLY A 235 23.53 17.50 29.91
N GLN A 236 22.65 17.30 30.90
CA GLN A 236 22.89 16.47 32.09
C GLN A 236 22.40 15.02 31.92
N TYR A 237 22.11 14.59 30.68
CA TYR A 237 21.48 13.30 30.39
C TYR A 237 22.24 12.53 29.31
N VAL A 238 22.09 11.21 29.32
CA VAL A 238 22.60 10.30 28.28
C VAL A 238 21.44 9.82 27.41
N LEU A 239 21.60 9.97 26.10
CA LEU A 239 20.62 9.53 25.11
C LEU A 239 21.17 8.35 24.32
N GLY A 240 20.35 7.33 24.09
CA GLY A 240 20.68 6.19 23.26
C GLY A 240 20.00 6.21 21.90
N ARG A 241 20.70 5.73 20.85
CA ARG A 241 20.15 5.49 19.52
C ARG A 241 20.51 4.08 19.08
N ARG A 242 19.49 3.25 18.86
CA ARG A 242 19.65 1.91 18.31
C ARG A 242 20.02 2.02 16.83
N MET A 243 21.01 1.24 16.42
CA MET A 243 21.49 1.14 15.04
C MET A 243 21.48 -0.34 14.64
N GLU A 244 20.63 -0.68 13.68
CA GLU A 244 20.55 -2.05 13.11
C GLU A 244 21.80 -2.43 12.32
N ARG A 245 22.41 -1.43 11.68
CA ARG A 245 23.60 -1.57 10.85
C ARG A 245 24.77 -0.84 11.52
N SER A 246 25.95 -1.00 10.95
CA SER A 246 27.14 -0.32 11.42
C SER A 246 26.93 1.19 11.52
N ALA A 247 27.50 1.79 12.55
CA ALA A 247 27.41 3.22 12.81
C ALA A 247 28.78 3.79 13.16
N TYR A 248 29.06 5.02 12.72
CA TYR A 248 30.27 5.75 13.06
C TYR A 248 29.94 6.75 14.19
N PRO A 249 30.23 6.43 15.47
CA PRO A 249 30.06 7.38 16.56
C PRO A 249 31.12 8.49 16.46
N LEU A 250 30.68 9.74 16.50
CA LEU A 250 31.56 10.90 16.63
C LEU A 250 32.13 11.01 18.04
N ALA A 251 33.19 11.80 18.21
CA ALA A 251 33.90 11.98 19.49
C ALA A 251 33.01 12.39 20.69
N ASP A 252 31.81 12.92 20.46
CA ASP A 252 30.81 13.25 21.49
C ASP A 252 29.85 12.09 21.82
N CYS A 253 30.16 10.88 21.34
CA CYS A 253 29.38 9.67 21.49
C CYS A 253 30.24 8.47 21.91
N ALA A 254 29.59 7.44 22.44
CA ALA A 254 30.13 6.09 22.57
C ALA A 254 29.14 5.10 21.96
N ALA A 255 29.60 4.00 21.36
CA ALA A 255 28.71 2.93 20.89
C ALA A 255 28.86 1.67 21.75
N VAL A 256 27.76 0.96 21.98
CA VAL A 256 27.74 -0.25 22.80
C VAL A 256 27.25 -1.42 21.94
N THR A 257 28.00 -2.51 21.93
CA THR A 257 27.64 -3.79 21.28
C THR A 257 27.60 -4.90 22.32
N VAL A 258 26.68 -5.85 22.17
CA VAL A 258 26.68 -7.05 23.00
C VAL A 258 27.87 -7.93 22.62
N ALA A 259 28.63 -8.44 23.59
CA ALA A 259 29.74 -9.34 23.31
C ALA A 259 29.24 -10.78 23.04
N ASP A 260 29.92 -11.50 22.15
CA ASP A 260 29.57 -12.88 21.81
C ASP A 260 29.61 -13.80 23.04
N GLY A 261 28.57 -14.61 23.24
CA GLY A 261 28.49 -15.59 24.33
C GLY A 261 28.05 -15.03 25.70
N THR A 262 27.60 -13.78 25.76
CA THR A 262 27.05 -13.17 26.98
C THR A 262 25.60 -13.55 27.25
N SER A 263 25.15 -13.38 28.49
CA SER A 263 23.83 -13.81 28.95
C SER A 263 22.69 -12.80 28.72
N ILE A 264 22.98 -11.66 28.08
CA ILE A 264 22.01 -10.60 27.77
C ILE A 264 21.97 -10.38 26.26
N GLY A 265 20.79 -10.50 25.65
CA GLY A 265 20.64 -10.18 24.24
C GLY A 265 20.46 -8.67 24.01
N PHE A 266 20.65 -8.25 22.77
CA PHE A 266 20.69 -6.84 22.39
C PHE A 266 19.40 -6.08 22.70
N GLU A 267 18.24 -6.68 22.47
CA GLU A 267 16.93 -6.08 22.78
C GLU A 267 16.70 -5.92 24.28
N THR A 268 17.09 -6.90 25.07
CA THR A 268 17.04 -6.82 26.53
C THR A 268 17.97 -5.74 27.06
N LEU A 269 19.17 -5.59 26.47
CA LEU A 269 20.08 -4.49 26.79
C LEU A 269 19.46 -3.11 26.53
N VAL A 270 18.74 -2.93 25.42
CA VAL A 270 18.05 -1.67 25.10
C VAL A 270 17.03 -1.30 26.18
N LEU A 271 16.21 -2.27 26.63
CA LEU A 271 15.23 -2.06 27.70
C LEU A 271 15.90 -1.84 29.06
N ALA A 272 17.01 -2.54 29.32
CA ALA A 272 17.79 -2.42 30.54
C ALA A 272 18.39 -1.02 30.71
N LEU A 273 18.99 -0.48 29.65
CA LEU A 273 19.54 0.87 29.64
C LEU A 273 18.45 1.92 29.77
N ALA A 274 17.28 1.71 29.16
CA ALA A 274 16.12 2.57 29.35
C ALA A 274 15.61 2.59 30.80
N ALA A 275 15.55 1.41 31.43
CA ALA A 275 15.22 1.28 32.85
C ALA A 275 16.27 1.96 33.76
N ALA A 276 17.53 1.99 33.34
CA ALA A 276 18.61 2.69 34.03
C ALA A 276 18.62 4.22 33.83
N GLY A 277 17.72 4.76 32.99
CA GLY A 277 17.61 6.20 32.73
C GLY A 277 18.25 6.66 31.40
N VAL A 278 18.86 5.76 30.63
CA VAL A 278 19.35 6.07 29.28
C VAL A 278 18.16 6.10 28.33
N ARG A 279 17.63 7.30 28.07
CA ARG A 279 16.44 7.44 27.22
C ARG A 279 16.79 7.22 25.75
N PRO A 280 16.02 6.42 25.00
CA PRO A 280 16.19 6.33 23.55
C PRO A 280 15.66 7.60 22.88
N ARG A 281 16.36 8.07 21.85
CA ARG A 281 15.81 9.08 20.93
C ARG A 281 14.88 8.42 19.90
N LEU A 282 13.63 8.21 20.30
CA LEU A 282 12.48 8.59 19.49
C LEU A 282 12.48 10.14 19.42
N ARG A 283 12.40 10.74 18.22
CA ARG A 283 12.18 12.19 18.10
C ARG A 283 10.75 12.51 18.54
N VAL A 284 10.52 12.69 19.83
CA VAL A 284 9.28 13.28 20.36
C VAL A 284 9.60 14.70 20.81
N ALA A 285 9.12 15.68 20.05
CA ALA A 285 9.10 17.07 20.48
C ALA A 285 8.01 17.22 21.54
N GLY A 286 8.37 17.23 22.81
CA GLY A 286 7.41 17.52 23.87
C GLY A 286 7.83 17.00 25.24
N ARG A 287 8.29 17.94 26.07
CA ARG A 287 8.59 17.83 27.52
C ARG A 287 9.84 17.05 27.89
N ALA A 288 10.79 17.81 28.45
CA ALA A 288 11.87 17.34 29.29
C ALA A 288 11.32 16.52 30.46
N VAL A 289 12.14 15.58 30.98
CA VAL A 289 12.51 15.44 32.41
C VAL A 289 13.18 14.07 32.68
N ASP A 290 14.28 14.15 33.43
CA ASP A 290 15.02 13.20 34.30
C ASP A 290 15.62 11.87 33.79
N ALA A 291 16.97 11.81 33.76
CA ALA A 291 17.85 11.17 34.78
C ALA A 291 19.05 10.40 34.17
N LEU A 292 20.27 10.97 34.23
CA LEU A 292 21.57 10.29 34.39
C LEU A 292 22.71 11.31 34.24
N ALA A 293 23.23 11.83 35.36
CA ALA A 293 24.38 12.75 35.37
C ALA A 293 25.70 11.97 35.39
N MET A 294 26.00 11.21 34.33
CA MET A 294 27.28 10.50 34.17
C MET A 294 28.00 10.88 32.88
N SER A 295 29.33 10.92 32.93
CA SER A 295 30.18 11.11 31.75
C SER A 295 30.13 9.86 30.86
N LEU A 296 30.17 10.04 29.54
CA LEU A 296 30.21 8.93 28.57
C LEU A 296 31.42 8.01 28.78
N GLU A 297 32.55 8.54 29.26
CA GLU A 297 33.76 7.75 29.60
C GLU A 297 33.50 6.71 30.69
N ARG A 298 32.49 6.96 31.54
CA ARG A 298 32.13 6.09 32.67
C ARG A 298 30.93 5.21 32.37
N ILE A 299 30.46 5.17 31.12
CA ILE A 299 29.27 4.41 30.75
C ILE A 299 29.44 2.90 30.96
N GLY A 300 30.67 2.40 30.84
CA GLY A 300 31.03 1.01 31.15
C GLY A 300 30.83 0.64 32.62
N GLU A 301 30.94 1.61 33.53
CA GLU A 301 30.74 1.43 34.98
C GLU A 301 29.26 1.35 35.39
N LEU A 302 28.33 1.52 34.45
CA LEU A 302 26.90 1.45 34.73
C LEU A 302 26.51 0.04 35.17
N GLU A 303 26.03 -0.10 36.41
CA GLU A 303 25.51 -1.35 36.93
C GLU A 303 24.05 -1.54 36.52
N VAL A 304 23.77 -2.73 35.98
CA VAL A 304 22.46 -3.13 35.49
C VAL A 304 22.08 -4.47 36.13
N ARG A 305 20.83 -4.62 36.57
CA ARG A 305 20.34 -5.89 37.14
C ARG A 305 20.17 -6.93 36.06
N ALA A 306 20.58 -8.17 36.30
CA ALA A 306 20.34 -9.28 35.38
C ALA A 306 18.94 -9.87 35.57
N VAL A 307 18.29 -10.23 34.46
CA VAL A 307 17.08 -11.08 34.49
C VAL A 307 17.47 -12.47 35.04
N PRO A 308 16.70 -13.07 35.96
CA PRO A 308 16.98 -14.39 36.52
C PRO A 308 17.18 -15.46 35.42
N GLN A 309 18.17 -16.34 35.60
CA GLN A 309 18.59 -17.31 34.57
C GLN A 309 17.43 -18.13 33.98
N GLU A 310 16.45 -18.50 34.79
CA GLU A 310 15.27 -19.28 34.40
C GLU A 310 14.32 -18.51 33.47
N GLU A 311 14.26 -17.18 33.59
CA GLU A 311 13.36 -16.29 32.85
C GLU A 311 14.04 -15.60 31.65
N ARG A 312 15.39 -15.60 31.59
CA ARG A 312 16.19 -14.88 30.57
C ARG A 312 15.71 -15.13 29.14
N ARG A 313 15.47 -16.39 28.78
CA ARG A 313 15.05 -16.74 27.41
C ARG A 313 13.66 -16.21 27.08
N ALA A 314 12.70 -16.36 27.99
CA ALA A 314 11.34 -15.89 27.80
C ALA A 314 11.30 -14.36 27.70
N PHE A 315 12.03 -13.67 28.56
CA PHE A 315 12.15 -12.21 28.53
C PHE A 315 12.85 -11.72 27.25
N GLN A 316 13.89 -12.41 26.79
CA GLN A 316 14.58 -12.09 25.54
C GLN A 316 13.62 -12.19 24.33
N ASP A 317 12.84 -13.27 24.24
CA ASP A 317 11.87 -13.45 23.16
C ASP A 317 10.78 -12.37 23.20
N GLU A 318 10.34 -11.96 24.40
CA GLU A 318 9.41 -10.85 24.58
C GLU A 318 10.03 -9.51 24.17
N ALA A 319 11.24 -9.20 24.61
CA ALA A 319 11.96 -7.98 24.24
C ALA A 319 12.13 -7.88 22.71
N VAL A 320 12.44 -8.99 22.04
CA VAL A 320 12.51 -9.07 20.57
C VAL A 320 11.16 -8.75 19.91
N ARG A 321 10.05 -9.25 20.44
CA ARG A 321 8.71 -8.93 19.90
C ARG A 321 8.36 -7.46 20.11
N THR A 322 8.59 -6.93 21.32
CA THR A 322 8.27 -5.54 21.66
C THR A 322 9.07 -4.57 20.80
N ILE A 323 10.39 -4.76 20.67
CA ILE A 323 11.23 -3.87 19.86
C ILE A 323 10.87 -3.97 18.37
N LYS A 324 10.62 -5.18 17.83
CA LYS A 324 10.18 -5.32 16.43
C LYS A 324 8.88 -4.59 16.13
N GLU A 325 7.95 -4.55 17.08
CA GLU A 325 6.69 -3.82 16.90
C GLU A 325 6.90 -2.31 16.94
N ILE A 326 7.79 -1.83 17.82
CA ILE A 326 8.20 -0.42 17.87
C ILE A 326 8.84 -0.01 16.54
N ASP A 327 9.78 -0.81 16.01
CA ASP A 327 10.43 -0.56 14.71
C ASP A 327 9.40 -0.47 13.57
N ARG A 328 8.36 -1.32 13.59
CA ARG A 328 7.27 -1.28 12.60
C ARG A 328 6.47 0.01 12.67
N LEU A 329 6.08 0.44 13.88
CA LEU A 329 5.33 1.66 14.11
C LEU A 329 6.15 2.89 13.69
N GLU A 330 7.42 2.96 14.08
CA GLU A 330 8.33 4.03 13.70
C GLU A 330 8.54 4.11 12.18
N ALA A 331 8.77 2.97 11.53
CA ALA A 331 8.92 2.92 10.08
C ALA A 331 7.64 3.35 9.36
N ARG A 332 6.45 3.03 9.90
CA ARG A 332 5.16 3.48 9.38
C ARG A 332 5.00 4.99 9.55
N ALA A 333 5.30 5.54 10.72
CA ALA A 333 5.28 6.98 10.99
C ALA A 333 6.22 7.77 10.05
N VAL A 334 7.43 7.25 9.79
CA VAL A 334 8.37 7.86 8.82
C VAL A 334 7.80 7.86 7.40
N ARG A 335 7.23 6.75 6.95
CA ARG A 335 6.59 6.68 5.62
C ARG A 335 5.42 7.66 5.50
N MET A 336 4.57 7.75 6.52
CA MET A 336 3.43 8.67 6.53
C MET A 336 3.87 10.13 6.54
N ARG A 337 4.89 10.50 7.33
CA ARG A 337 5.49 11.85 7.26
C ARG A 337 6.02 12.20 5.89
N LYS A 338 6.75 11.28 5.26
CA LYS A 338 7.24 11.48 3.89
C LYS A 338 6.08 11.68 2.91
N GLN A 339 4.99 10.94 3.07
CA GLN A 339 3.79 11.10 2.25
C GLN A 339 3.13 12.48 2.45
N VAL A 340 3.04 12.95 3.69
CA VAL A 340 2.56 14.31 4.05
C VAL A 340 3.43 15.37 3.37
N GLU A 341 4.75 15.26 3.51
CA GLU A 341 5.72 16.18 2.89
C GLU A 341 5.66 16.16 1.36
N ASP A 342 5.61 14.98 0.73
CA ASP A 342 5.53 14.83 -0.72
C ASP A 342 4.19 15.38 -1.26
N THR A 343 3.09 15.18 -0.55
CA THR A 343 1.76 15.68 -0.96
C THR A 343 1.72 17.20 -0.88
N ALA A 344 2.20 17.78 0.23
CA ALA A 344 2.28 19.23 0.39
C ALA A 344 3.21 19.85 -0.67
N ARG A 345 4.38 19.25 -0.93
CA ARG A 345 5.33 19.72 -1.94
C ARG A 345 4.69 19.77 -3.33
N ARG A 346 4.04 18.69 -3.75
CA ARG A 346 3.40 18.63 -5.07
C ARG A 346 2.22 19.60 -5.22
N LEU A 347 1.52 19.90 -4.13
CA LEU A 347 0.48 20.93 -4.11
C LEU A 347 1.09 22.34 -4.27
N MET A 348 2.21 22.62 -3.59
CA MET A 348 2.95 23.88 -3.78
C MET A 348 3.51 24.02 -5.20
N GLU A 349 3.87 22.92 -5.85
CA GLU A 349 4.27 22.85 -7.26
C GLU A 349 3.08 22.96 -8.25
N CYS A 350 1.85 23.13 -7.74
CA CYS A 350 0.61 23.23 -8.53
C CYS A 350 0.39 22.05 -9.49
N SER A 351 0.70 20.82 -9.05
CA SER A 351 0.50 19.61 -9.86
C SER A 351 -0.99 19.24 -9.98
N ASP A 352 -1.52 19.24 -11.20
CA ASP A 352 -2.93 18.89 -11.50
C ASP A 352 -3.33 17.47 -11.04
N ASP A 353 -2.37 16.54 -10.99
CA ASP A 353 -2.56 15.18 -10.48
C ASP A 353 -2.94 15.18 -8.98
N VAL A 354 -2.48 16.18 -8.22
CA VAL A 354 -2.78 16.29 -6.77
C VAL A 354 -4.20 16.76 -6.55
N ALA A 355 -4.67 17.77 -7.30
CA ALA A 355 -6.07 18.20 -7.22
C ALA A 355 -7.04 17.07 -7.59
N ALA A 356 -6.73 16.30 -8.64
CA ALA A 356 -7.56 15.15 -9.03
C ALA A 356 -7.60 14.07 -7.94
N ASN A 357 -6.46 13.76 -7.32
CA ASN A 357 -6.38 12.79 -6.22
C ASN A 357 -7.07 13.27 -4.94
N LEU A 358 -6.95 14.56 -4.59
CA LEU A 358 -7.60 15.13 -3.41
C LEU A 358 -9.13 15.22 -3.59
N LEU A 359 -9.61 15.61 -4.77
CA LEU A 359 -11.04 15.66 -5.09
C LEU A 359 -11.67 14.26 -5.11
N SER A 360 -10.96 13.24 -5.62
CA SER A 360 -11.43 11.85 -5.56
C SER A 360 -11.66 11.36 -4.12
N ARG A 361 -10.90 11.90 -3.15
CA ARG A 361 -11.07 11.64 -1.71
C ARG A 361 -12.13 12.53 -1.07
N ALA A 362 -12.26 13.77 -1.50
CA ALA A 362 -13.35 14.68 -1.12
C ALA A 362 -14.72 14.03 -1.37
N TRP A 363 -14.89 13.46 -2.56
CA TRP A 363 -16.12 12.80 -3.00
C TRP A 363 -16.35 11.43 -2.36
N ALA A 364 -15.31 10.78 -1.85
CA ALA A 364 -15.45 9.56 -1.04
C ALA A 364 -16.07 9.86 0.34
N ASP A 365 -15.71 10.99 0.97
CA ASP A 365 -16.14 11.30 2.35
C ASP A 365 -17.41 12.18 2.43
N ASP A 366 -17.76 12.93 1.37
CA ASP A 366 -19.07 13.60 1.26
C ASP A 366 -20.22 12.58 1.08
N ALA A 367 -19.86 11.32 0.79
CA ALA A 367 -20.75 10.17 0.91
C ALA A 367 -20.93 9.73 2.38
N ASP A 368 -19.91 9.82 3.23
CA ASP A 368 -19.94 9.42 4.65
C ASP A 368 -20.55 10.48 5.59
N GLN A 369 -20.32 11.78 5.37
CA GLN A 369 -20.96 12.83 6.19
C GLN A 369 -22.47 12.94 5.96
N LYS A 370 -22.95 12.58 4.75
CA LYS A 370 -24.40 12.45 4.48
C LYS A 370 -25.02 11.19 5.07
N VAL A 371 -24.23 10.24 5.59
CA VAL A 371 -24.74 9.09 6.34
C VAL A 371 -24.95 9.44 7.82
N CYS A 372 -24.11 10.29 8.42
CA CYS A 372 -24.28 10.72 9.82
C CYS A 372 -25.32 11.84 10.02
N ALA A 373 -25.60 12.68 9.02
CA ALA A 373 -26.58 13.77 9.15
C ALA A 373 -28.05 13.32 8.99
N VAL A 374 -28.33 12.06 8.62
CA VAL A 374 -29.69 11.56 8.37
C VAL A 374 -30.41 11.11 9.65
N GLU A 375 -29.72 11.03 10.80
CA GLU A 375 -30.38 10.73 12.09
C GLU A 375 -30.88 11.96 12.87
N SER A 376 -30.73 13.19 12.36
CA SER A 376 -31.26 14.37 13.06
C SER A 376 -31.71 15.49 12.12
N GLY A 377 -33.03 15.57 11.87
CA GLY A 377 -33.66 16.82 11.42
C GLY A 377 -34.73 16.66 10.35
N LYS A 378 -36.01 16.68 10.77
CA LYS A 378 -37.15 16.87 9.87
C LYS A 378 -37.26 18.34 9.41
N ARG A 379 -37.68 18.49 8.14
CA ARG A 379 -38.46 19.56 7.48
C ARG A 379 -37.70 20.49 6.50
N GLY A 380 -38.17 20.46 5.25
CA GLY A 380 -38.37 21.64 4.40
C GLY A 380 -37.55 21.70 3.10
N CYS A 381 -38.26 21.48 1.96
CA CYS A 381 -38.07 21.94 0.56
C CYS A 381 -36.67 22.14 -0.05
N ALA A 382 -36.41 21.98 -1.35
CA ALA A 382 -36.94 21.29 -2.53
C ALA A 382 -35.88 21.53 -3.63
N ALA A 383 -35.76 20.60 -4.59
CA ALA A 383 -34.90 20.60 -5.79
C ALA A 383 -33.42 20.19 -5.58
N GLY A 384 -33.08 18.97 -6.02
CA GLY A 384 -31.69 18.47 -6.10
C GLY A 384 -31.48 16.99 -5.73
N ALA A 385 -32.53 16.15 -5.72
CA ALA A 385 -32.51 14.81 -5.11
C ALA A 385 -32.83 13.63 -6.05
N ASP A 386 -32.64 13.76 -7.37
CA ASP A 386 -33.12 12.73 -8.33
C ASP A 386 -32.07 11.72 -8.82
N ALA A 387 -30.76 11.89 -8.54
CA ALA A 387 -29.75 10.93 -9.02
C ALA A 387 -29.41 9.79 -8.03
N ARG A 388 -29.60 9.99 -6.71
CA ARG A 388 -29.24 8.98 -5.68
C ARG A 388 -30.32 7.91 -5.44
N MET A 389 -31.55 8.12 -5.92
CA MET A 389 -32.65 7.19 -5.70
C MET A 389 -32.68 6.02 -6.70
N ALA A 390 -32.04 6.15 -7.87
CA ALA A 390 -32.11 5.15 -8.93
C ALA A 390 -31.30 3.87 -8.63
N ILE A 391 -30.16 3.98 -7.93
CA ILE A 391 -29.31 2.82 -7.62
C ILE A 391 -29.79 2.11 -6.34
N GLY A 392 -30.50 2.78 -5.42
CA GLY A 392 -31.00 2.16 -4.19
C GLY A 392 -32.40 1.54 -4.31
N SER A 393 -33.29 2.13 -5.12
CA SER A 393 -34.71 1.72 -5.17
C SER A 393 -35.01 0.52 -6.07
N ALA A 394 -34.09 0.15 -6.98
CA ALA A 394 -34.23 -1.05 -7.81
C ALA A 394 -33.91 -2.38 -7.06
N PHE A 395 -33.38 -2.31 -5.83
CA PHE A 395 -32.79 -3.45 -5.14
C PHE A 395 -33.68 -4.15 -4.10
N SER A 396 -34.99 -3.86 -4.02
CA SER A 396 -35.86 -4.42 -2.95
C SER A 396 -36.78 -5.58 -3.36
N ALA A 397 -36.64 -6.19 -4.54
CA ALA A 397 -37.59 -7.23 -4.97
C ALA A 397 -36.94 -8.38 -5.75
N THR A 398 -36.10 -9.18 -5.10
CA THR A 398 -35.99 -10.63 -5.36
C THR A 398 -35.15 -11.26 -4.25
N GLY A 399 -35.80 -12.00 -3.36
CA GLY A 399 -35.10 -12.82 -2.36
C GLY A 399 -34.36 -13.94 -3.06
N CYS A 400 -33.03 -13.94 -2.97
CA CYS A 400 -32.22 -15.10 -3.31
C CYS A 400 -31.08 -15.23 -2.29
N THR A 401 -31.18 -16.25 -1.46
CA THR A 401 -30.15 -16.68 -0.51
C THR A 401 -29.02 -17.37 -1.28
N CYS A 402 -27.88 -16.70 -1.46
CA CYS A 402 -26.62 -17.36 -1.82
C CYS A 402 -25.58 -17.03 -0.76
N GLY A 403 -24.98 -18.09 -0.20
CA GLY A 403 -24.21 -18.09 1.03
C GLY A 403 -22.89 -17.33 0.96
N THR A 404 -22.49 -16.80 2.11
CA THR A 404 -21.18 -16.18 2.36
C THR A 404 -20.16 -17.26 2.76
N ASP A 405 -19.37 -17.75 1.79
CA ASP A 405 -18.32 -18.78 1.95
C ASP A 405 -17.00 -18.29 2.60
N ASN A 406 -16.93 -17.06 3.11
CA ASN A 406 -15.65 -16.44 3.52
C ASN A 406 -15.00 -17.05 4.77
N GLY A 407 -15.73 -17.81 5.61
CA GLY A 407 -15.20 -18.33 6.88
C GLY A 407 -14.34 -19.59 6.75
N THR A 408 -14.71 -20.50 5.85
CA THR A 408 -14.03 -21.80 5.64
C THR A 408 -12.75 -21.64 4.83
N ASP A 409 -12.76 -20.77 3.82
CA ASP A 409 -11.59 -20.44 3.00
C ASP A 409 -10.48 -19.79 3.84
N MET A 410 -10.83 -18.88 4.76
CA MET A 410 -9.86 -18.22 5.62
C MET A 410 -9.18 -19.20 6.59
N ALA A 411 -9.94 -20.13 7.18
CA ALA A 411 -9.38 -21.15 8.06
C ALA A 411 -8.38 -22.06 7.33
N ALA A 412 -8.71 -22.48 6.10
CA ALA A 412 -7.83 -23.30 5.27
C ALA A 412 -6.53 -22.57 4.90
N LYS A 413 -6.62 -21.29 4.51
CA LYS A 413 -5.45 -20.46 4.21
C LYS A 413 -4.54 -20.25 5.43
N VAL A 414 -5.12 -20.08 6.61
CA VAL A 414 -4.35 -19.96 7.87
C VAL A 414 -3.59 -21.26 8.18
N LEU A 415 -4.26 -22.41 8.08
CA LEU A 415 -3.62 -23.72 8.30
C LEU A 415 -2.48 -23.94 7.30
N LEU A 416 -2.73 -23.74 6.01
CA LEU A 416 -1.72 -23.90 4.97
C LEU A 416 -0.54 -22.93 5.14
N SER A 417 -0.80 -21.68 5.55
CA SER A 417 0.27 -20.72 5.86
C SER A 417 1.14 -21.22 7.01
N GLY A 418 0.53 -21.81 8.05
CA GLY A 418 1.24 -22.44 9.16
C GLY A 418 2.11 -23.61 8.69
N LEU A 419 1.55 -24.50 7.87
CA LEU A 419 2.28 -25.64 7.30
C LEU A 419 3.46 -25.19 6.43
N VAL A 420 3.29 -24.19 5.59
CA VAL A 420 4.38 -23.64 4.76
C VAL A 420 5.52 -23.14 5.65
N GLN A 421 5.22 -22.41 6.72
CA GLN A 421 6.24 -21.90 7.64
C GLN A 421 6.98 -23.03 8.36
N GLU A 422 6.25 -24.06 8.78
CA GLU A 422 6.82 -25.24 9.42
C GLU A 422 7.74 -26.03 8.48
N VAL A 423 7.23 -26.39 7.30
CA VAL A 423 7.99 -27.12 6.28
C VAL A 423 9.25 -26.36 5.88
N ARG A 424 9.13 -25.04 5.67
CA ARG A 424 10.28 -24.17 5.39
C ARG A 424 11.34 -24.23 6.48
N SER A 425 10.92 -24.19 7.75
CA SER A 425 11.82 -24.32 8.89
C SER A 425 12.52 -25.68 8.92
N ASN A 426 11.79 -26.78 8.72
CA ASN A 426 12.35 -28.13 8.75
C ASN A 426 13.36 -28.35 7.62
N MET A 427 13.03 -27.92 6.40
CA MET A 427 13.95 -28.00 5.25
C MET A 427 15.23 -27.18 5.46
N ALA A 428 15.13 -26.00 6.08
CA ALA A 428 16.30 -25.16 6.37
C ALA A 428 17.27 -25.83 7.35
N HIS A 429 16.76 -26.58 8.34
CA HIS A 429 17.57 -27.34 9.28
C HIS A 429 18.26 -28.55 8.63
N ALA A 430 17.58 -29.23 7.70
CA ALA A 430 18.11 -30.42 7.03
C ALA A 430 19.21 -30.10 5.98
N ALA A 431 19.06 -28.99 5.24
CA ALA A 431 19.93 -28.66 4.11
C ALA A 431 21.05 -27.66 4.42
N GLY A 432 21.12 -27.11 5.65
CA GLY A 432 22.11 -26.09 6.04
C GLY A 432 22.04 -24.78 5.25
N THR A 433 20.99 -24.60 4.44
CA THR A 433 20.75 -23.45 3.57
C THR A 433 19.29 -23.00 3.68
N PRO A 434 18.99 -21.68 3.71
CA PRO A 434 17.62 -21.20 3.81
C PRO A 434 16.82 -21.57 2.56
N ARG A 435 15.67 -22.25 2.73
CA ARG A 435 14.71 -22.54 1.65
C ARG A 435 13.62 -21.47 1.58
N SER A 436 13.09 -21.23 0.39
CA SER A 436 12.04 -20.23 0.18
C SER A 436 10.68 -20.77 0.63
N SER A 437 9.71 -19.88 0.93
CA SER A 437 8.33 -20.35 1.15
C SER A 437 7.75 -21.04 -0.07
N PHE A 438 8.21 -20.68 -1.28
CA PHE A 438 7.82 -21.35 -2.51
C PHE A 438 8.22 -22.82 -2.50
N ASP A 439 9.49 -23.13 -2.17
CA ASP A 439 9.95 -24.53 -2.09
C ASP A 439 9.10 -25.33 -1.10
N ALA A 440 8.81 -24.75 0.07
CA ALA A 440 7.98 -25.37 1.09
C ALA A 440 6.51 -25.58 0.64
N ALA A 441 5.94 -24.62 -0.09
CA ALA A 441 4.59 -24.76 -0.65
C ALA A 441 4.52 -25.91 -1.66
N TRP A 442 5.56 -26.11 -2.47
CA TRP A 442 5.63 -27.19 -3.46
C TRP A 442 5.81 -28.59 -2.86
N GLU A 443 6.24 -28.71 -1.59
CA GLU A 443 6.21 -29.98 -0.85
C GLU A 443 4.79 -30.32 -0.34
N ILE A 444 3.95 -29.30 -0.11
CA ILE A 444 2.56 -29.46 0.38
C ILE A 444 1.57 -29.62 -0.78
N LEU A 445 1.84 -28.94 -1.91
CA LEU A 445 0.94 -28.84 -3.06
C LEU A 445 0.44 -30.19 -3.61
N PRO A 446 1.27 -31.25 -3.78
CA PRO A 446 0.80 -32.53 -4.29
C PRO A 446 -0.18 -33.22 -3.34
N LEU A 447 0.03 -33.07 -2.03
CA LEU A 447 -0.87 -33.63 -1.01
C LEU A 447 -2.18 -32.85 -0.94
N LEU A 448 -2.12 -31.52 -1.02
CA LEU A 448 -3.33 -30.69 -1.12
C LEU A 448 -4.13 -30.99 -2.40
N PHE A 449 -3.44 -31.25 -3.52
CA PHE A 449 -4.07 -31.68 -4.76
C PHE A 449 -4.82 -33.00 -4.56
N LEU A 450 -4.19 -34.03 -3.97
CA LEU A 450 -4.87 -35.30 -3.66
C LEU A 450 -6.06 -35.14 -2.70
N ARG A 451 -5.99 -34.20 -1.76
CA ARG A 451 -7.10 -33.86 -0.86
C ARG A 451 -8.28 -33.27 -1.61
N SER A 452 -7.99 -32.49 -2.66
CA SER A 452 -8.96 -31.68 -3.40
C SER A 452 -9.55 -32.41 -4.62
N VAL A 453 -8.79 -33.32 -5.24
CA VAL A 453 -9.21 -34.06 -6.44
C VAL A 453 -10.32 -35.08 -6.11
N ASP A 454 -11.24 -35.28 -7.06
CA ASP A 454 -12.36 -36.22 -6.95
C ASP A 454 -13.15 -36.08 -5.63
N ARG A 455 -13.27 -34.84 -5.12
CA ARG A 455 -13.93 -34.49 -3.84
C ARG A 455 -13.40 -35.26 -2.64
N GLY A 456 -12.13 -35.68 -2.69
CA GLY A 456 -11.47 -36.41 -1.62
C GLY A 456 -11.86 -37.90 -1.53
N ASP A 457 -12.43 -38.50 -2.56
CA ASP A 457 -12.74 -39.94 -2.52
C ASP A 457 -11.48 -40.81 -2.46
N ARG A 458 -10.43 -40.44 -3.20
CA ARG A 458 -9.10 -41.07 -3.10
C ARG A 458 -8.45 -40.81 -1.73
N TRP A 459 -8.71 -39.63 -1.15
CA TRP A 459 -8.13 -39.20 0.11
C TRP A 459 -8.48 -40.11 1.29
N LYS A 460 -9.71 -40.65 1.34
CA LYS A 460 -10.14 -41.58 2.41
C LYS A 460 -9.21 -42.80 2.51
N GLY A 461 -8.76 -43.33 1.38
CA GLY A 461 -7.82 -44.45 1.32
C GLY A 461 -6.43 -44.08 1.81
N ILE A 462 -5.97 -42.86 1.50
CA ILE A 462 -4.68 -42.32 1.97
C ILE A 462 -4.70 -42.11 3.48
N ALA A 463 -5.72 -41.40 4.00
CA ALA A 463 -5.81 -41.01 5.41
C ALA A 463 -5.92 -42.21 6.36
N THR A 464 -6.48 -43.34 5.89
CA THR A 464 -6.67 -44.56 6.68
C THR A 464 -5.61 -45.63 6.43
N ALA A 465 -4.66 -45.40 5.52
CA ALA A 465 -3.61 -46.35 5.20
C ALA A 465 -2.63 -46.56 6.37
N GLY A 466 -2.04 -47.75 6.45
CA GLY A 466 -0.94 -48.02 7.38
C GLY A 466 0.32 -47.19 7.09
N ASP A 467 0.52 -46.82 5.82
CA ASP A 467 1.53 -45.87 5.36
C ASP A 467 0.87 -44.82 4.45
N PRO A 468 0.40 -43.69 5.01
CA PRO A 468 -0.26 -42.64 4.24
C PRO A 468 0.64 -42.00 3.18
N ALA A 469 1.94 -41.86 3.44
CA ALA A 469 2.87 -41.26 2.48
C ALA A 469 3.04 -42.14 1.24
N ALA A 470 3.24 -43.45 1.43
CA ALA A 470 3.30 -44.40 0.31
C ALA A 470 1.95 -44.51 -0.43
N ALA A 471 0.83 -44.47 0.29
CA ALA A 471 -0.49 -44.48 -0.32
C ALA A 471 -0.74 -43.22 -1.18
N ALA A 472 -0.26 -42.05 -0.74
CA ALA A 472 -0.32 -40.82 -1.51
C ALA A 472 0.52 -40.93 -2.80
N ASP A 473 1.74 -41.48 -2.73
CA ASP A 473 2.58 -41.68 -3.92
C ASP A 473 1.90 -42.56 -4.98
N LEU A 474 1.28 -43.66 -4.57
CA LEU A 474 0.52 -44.53 -5.47
C LEU A 474 -0.65 -43.80 -6.16
N GLN A 475 -1.31 -42.87 -5.46
CA GLN A 475 -2.39 -42.09 -6.07
C GLN A 475 -1.88 -41.01 -7.02
N LEU A 476 -0.72 -40.40 -6.73
CA LEU A 476 -0.07 -39.45 -7.64
C LEU A 476 0.35 -40.14 -8.94
N GLU A 477 0.99 -41.31 -8.85
CA GLU A 477 1.38 -42.13 -10.01
C GLU A 477 0.16 -42.57 -10.84
N ALA A 478 -0.92 -42.99 -10.18
CA ALA A 478 -2.16 -43.34 -10.86
C ALA A 478 -2.75 -42.16 -11.65
N LEU A 479 -2.80 -40.97 -11.05
CA LEU A 479 -3.28 -39.76 -11.72
C LEU A 479 -2.35 -39.31 -12.85
N ALA A 480 -1.04 -39.47 -12.68
CA ALA A 480 -0.06 -39.18 -13.73
C ALA A 480 -0.27 -40.05 -14.98
N ALA A 481 -0.64 -41.32 -14.78
CA ALA A 481 -0.93 -42.26 -15.87
C ALA A 481 -2.30 -42.02 -16.53
N GLU A 482 -3.26 -41.42 -15.83
CA GLU A 482 -4.61 -41.13 -16.35
C GLU A 482 -4.61 -39.97 -17.35
N GLU A 483 -3.77 -38.94 -17.16
CA GLU A 483 -3.81 -37.71 -17.95
C GLU A 483 -2.40 -37.23 -18.36
N PRO A 484 -2.11 -37.06 -19.67
CA PRO A 484 -0.79 -36.61 -20.14
C PRO A 484 -0.32 -35.28 -19.54
N MET A 485 -1.23 -34.33 -19.31
CA MET A 485 -0.92 -33.03 -18.69
C MET A 485 -0.50 -33.17 -17.22
N LEU A 486 -0.80 -34.31 -16.57
CA LEU A 486 -0.45 -34.59 -15.17
C LEU A 486 0.73 -35.57 -15.03
N ALA A 487 1.38 -35.96 -16.13
CA ALA A 487 2.51 -36.89 -16.10
C ALA A 487 3.66 -36.42 -15.18
N PHE A 488 3.80 -35.11 -14.98
CA PHE A 488 4.78 -34.53 -14.07
C PHE A 488 4.58 -34.89 -12.59
N LEU A 489 3.39 -35.39 -12.21
CA LEU A 489 3.10 -35.81 -10.84
C LEU A 489 4.04 -36.93 -10.35
N GLU A 490 4.57 -37.77 -11.26
CA GLU A 490 5.59 -38.78 -10.93
C GLU A 490 6.84 -38.14 -10.29
N ALA A 491 7.21 -36.93 -10.75
CA ALA A 491 8.33 -36.17 -10.22
C ALA A 491 8.01 -35.41 -8.91
N LEU A 492 6.76 -35.45 -8.45
CA LEU A 492 6.30 -34.83 -7.19
C LEU A 492 5.99 -35.87 -6.10
N THR A 493 6.40 -37.12 -6.31
CA THR A 493 6.29 -38.20 -5.32
C THR A 493 7.35 -38.06 -4.21
N GLY A 494 7.21 -38.89 -3.17
CA GLY A 494 8.15 -38.97 -2.05
C GLY A 494 9.60 -39.20 -2.43
N ALA A 495 9.86 -39.79 -3.60
CA ALA A 495 11.22 -40.05 -4.09
C ALA A 495 11.99 -38.76 -4.43
N SER A 496 11.29 -37.67 -4.76
CA SER A 496 11.87 -36.36 -5.11
C SER A 496 11.60 -35.27 -4.06
N SER A 497 10.81 -35.58 -3.04
CA SER A 497 10.48 -34.72 -1.91
C SER A 497 11.68 -34.49 -1.00
N ALA A 498 11.85 -33.25 -0.52
CA ALA A 498 12.82 -32.94 0.54
C ALA A 498 12.38 -33.47 1.93
N LEU A 499 11.11 -33.84 2.06
CA LEU A 499 10.51 -34.37 3.28
C LEU A 499 10.56 -35.89 3.33
N ASN A 500 10.80 -36.44 4.52
CA ASN A 500 10.74 -37.88 4.74
C ASN A 500 9.27 -38.37 4.91
N ALA A 501 9.07 -39.69 4.90
CA ALA A 501 7.74 -40.30 5.00
C ALA A 501 6.97 -39.91 6.27
N HIS A 502 7.67 -39.69 7.40
CA HIS A 502 7.04 -39.27 8.65
C HIS A 502 6.51 -37.83 8.56
N GLU A 503 7.32 -36.91 8.01
CA GLU A 503 6.94 -35.51 7.80
C GLU A 503 5.76 -35.39 6.82
N ARG A 504 5.80 -36.12 5.70
CA ARG A 504 4.69 -36.17 4.74
C ARG A 504 3.42 -36.74 5.37
N THR A 505 3.53 -37.80 6.17
CA THR A 505 2.39 -38.37 6.91
C THR A 505 1.80 -37.36 7.89
N ARG A 506 2.63 -36.54 8.54
CA ARG A 506 2.16 -35.45 9.40
C ARG A 506 1.35 -34.42 8.60
N ILE A 507 1.86 -33.97 7.44
CA ILE A 507 1.14 -33.03 6.57
C ILE A 507 -0.20 -33.62 6.13
N ILE A 508 -0.25 -34.90 5.76
CA ILE A 508 -1.50 -35.57 5.40
C ILE A 508 -2.52 -35.49 6.54
N ARG A 509 -2.11 -35.70 7.80
CA ARG A 509 -3.02 -35.59 8.95
C ARG A 509 -3.56 -34.16 9.13
N GLU A 510 -2.70 -33.16 8.99
CA GLU A 510 -3.10 -31.75 9.10
C GLU A 510 -4.06 -31.34 7.97
N LEU A 511 -3.84 -31.86 6.75
CA LEU A 511 -4.75 -31.65 5.62
C LEU A 511 -6.08 -32.40 5.75
N ASP A 512 -6.13 -33.47 6.55
CA ASP A 512 -7.37 -34.22 6.82
C ASP A 512 -8.36 -33.41 7.66
N GLU A 513 -7.85 -32.53 8.54
CA GLU A 513 -8.64 -31.60 9.35
C GLU A 513 -9.36 -30.53 8.50
N LEU A 514 -8.92 -30.31 7.25
CA LEU A 514 -9.60 -29.40 6.35
C LEU A 514 -10.96 -29.97 5.93
N ALA A 515 -12.00 -29.13 6.05
CA ALA A 515 -13.32 -29.46 5.53
C ALA A 515 -13.23 -29.76 4.02
N PRO A 516 -13.86 -30.85 3.54
CA PRO A 516 -13.81 -31.21 2.11
C PRO A 516 -14.23 -30.06 1.18
N ALA A 517 -15.20 -29.25 1.60
CA ALA A 517 -15.69 -28.09 0.84
C ALA A 517 -14.66 -26.95 0.71
N ALA A 518 -13.67 -26.87 1.60
CA ALA A 518 -12.61 -25.87 1.52
C ALA A 518 -11.49 -26.28 0.54
N CYS A 519 -11.37 -27.58 0.24
CA CYS A 519 -10.32 -28.15 -0.61
C CYS A 519 -10.70 -28.00 -2.09
N THR A 520 -10.41 -26.83 -2.66
CA THR A 520 -10.83 -26.45 -4.01
C THR A 520 -9.63 -26.19 -4.92
N GLY A 521 -9.86 -26.18 -6.24
CA GLY A 521 -8.86 -25.72 -7.20
C GLY A 521 -8.38 -24.29 -6.91
N ALA A 522 -9.26 -23.41 -6.41
CA ALA A 522 -8.89 -22.07 -5.98
C ALA A 522 -7.88 -22.06 -4.81
N LEU A 523 -8.01 -22.99 -3.86
CA LEU A 523 -7.05 -23.15 -2.76
C LEU A 523 -5.69 -23.68 -3.25
N VAL A 524 -5.71 -24.60 -4.23
CA VAL A 524 -4.49 -25.10 -4.91
C VAL A 524 -3.77 -23.96 -5.65
N ARG A 525 -4.50 -23.14 -6.43
CA ARG A 525 -3.94 -21.94 -7.08
C ARG A 525 -3.34 -21.00 -6.04
N TRP A 526 -4.08 -20.71 -4.98
CA TRP A 526 -3.64 -19.82 -3.91
C TRP A 526 -2.33 -20.29 -3.27
N LEU A 527 -2.22 -21.58 -2.89
CA LEU A 527 -0.99 -22.11 -2.28
C LEU A 527 0.22 -22.00 -3.23
N ALA A 528 0.01 -22.28 -4.52
CA ALA A 528 1.07 -22.20 -5.52
C ALA A 528 1.61 -20.77 -5.73
N LEU A 529 0.77 -19.74 -5.52
CA LEU A 529 1.11 -18.33 -5.75
C LEU A 529 1.53 -17.56 -4.50
N ALA A 530 0.88 -17.82 -3.36
CA ALA A 530 1.00 -17.01 -2.14
C ALA A 530 2.45 -16.89 -1.65
N CYS A 531 3.27 -17.89 -1.94
CA CYS A 531 4.65 -18.01 -1.49
C CYS A 531 5.69 -17.54 -2.52
N GLN A 532 5.26 -17.10 -3.72
CA GLN A 532 6.15 -16.59 -4.77
C GLN A 532 6.67 -15.18 -4.48
N THR A 533 5.97 -14.43 -3.63
CA THR A 533 6.31 -13.04 -3.24
C THR A 533 7.67 -12.91 -2.53
N GLU A 534 8.19 -13.97 -1.91
CA GLU A 534 9.48 -13.95 -1.21
C GLU A 534 10.70 -14.08 -2.16
N LEU A 535 10.56 -14.76 -3.31
CA LEU A 535 11.65 -15.03 -4.25
C LEU A 535 12.15 -13.76 -4.98
N VAL A 536 11.26 -12.79 -5.20
CA VAL A 536 11.58 -11.51 -5.85
C VAL A 536 12.47 -10.62 -4.97
N SER A 537 12.46 -10.82 -3.65
CA SER A 537 13.16 -9.94 -2.70
C SER A 537 14.68 -10.17 -2.60
N LYS A 538 15.23 -11.24 -3.18
CA LYS A 538 16.63 -11.65 -2.93
C LYS A 538 17.52 -11.89 -4.16
N GLY A 539 17.07 -11.62 -5.41
CA GLY A 539 17.82 -12.16 -6.57
C GLY A 539 17.89 -11.39 -7.89
N SER A 540 17.28 -10.21 -8.09
CA SER A 540 17.49 -9.44 -9.33
C SER A 540 17.25 -7.95 -9.14
N LEU A 541 18.22 -7.13 -9.57
CA LEU A 541 18.10 -5.68 -9.76
C LEU A 541 17.32 -5.34 -11.06
N THR A 542 16.27 -6.10 -11.37
CA THR A 542 15.31 -5.76 -12.42
C THR A 542 13.98 -5.36 -11.77
N SER A 543 13.36 -4.32 -12.31
CA SER A 543 12.21 -3.56 -11.79
C SER A 543 10.87 -4.32 -11.72
N GLU A 544 10.90 -5.64 -11.60
CA GLU A 544 9.72 -6.49 -11.77
C GLU A 544 9.06 -6.82 -10.42
N ARG A 545 8.24 -5.89 -9.93
CA ARG A 545 7.12 -6.27 -9.04
C ARG A 545 6.06 -6.96 -9.89
N HIS A 546 6.27 -8.24 -10.20
CA HIS A 546 5.18 -9.10 -10.66
C HIS A 546 4.17 -9.20 -9.50
N LEU A 547 2.98 -8.66 -9.73
CA LEU A 547 1.91 -8.54 -8.75
C LEU A 547 1.23 -9.90 -8.59
N ASP A 548 1.79 -10.73 -7.70
CA ASP A 548 1.44 -12.15 -7.55
C ASP A 548 0.20 -12.42 -6.68
N ALA A 549 -0.47 -11.38 -6.15
CA ALA A 549 -1.72 -11.61 -5.44
C ALA A 549 -2.83 -12.13 -6.38
N PRO A 550 -3.62 -13.12 -5.94
CA PRO A 550 -4.79 -13.60 -6.67
C PRO A 550 -5.80 -12.48 -6.94
N CYS A 551 -6.47 -12.54 -8.09
CA CYS A 551 -7.58 -11.63 -8.37
C CYS A 551 -8.83 -12.05 -7.57
N PRO A 552 -9.57 -11.11 -6.95
CA PRO A 552 -10.80 -11.45 -6.25
C PRO A 552 -11.79 -12.18 -7.15
N ARG A 553 -12.40 -13.24 -6.63
CA ARG A 553 -13.34 -14.08 -7.40
C ARG A 553 -14.49 -13.28 -8.01
N THR A 554 -15.03 -12.31 -7.29
CA THR A 554 -16.11 -11.43 -7.78
C THR A 554 -15.71 -10.61 -9.00
N VAL A 555 -14.44 -10.24 -9.12
CA VAL A 555 -13.91 -9.51 -10.29
C VAL A 555 -13.70 -10.45 -11.46
N ILE A 556 -13.17 -11.66 -11.22
CA ILE A 556 -13.01 -12.71 -12.24
C ILE A 556 -14.38 -13.14 -12.80
N ASP A 557 -15.37 -13.37 -11.93
CA ASP A 557 -16.72 -13.72 -12.35
C ASP A 557 -17.36 -12.60 -13.18
N LEU A 558 -17.20 -11.33 -12.78
CA LEU A 558 -17.68 -10.19 -13.58
C LEU A 558 -17.01 -10.16 -14.96
N LEU A 559 -15.70 -10.38 -15.04
CA LEU A 559 -14.98 -10.46 -16.31
C LEU A 559 -15.52 -11.58 -17.22
N ALA A 560 -15.75 -12.77 -16.66
CA ALA A 560 -16.32 -13.90 -17.39
C ALA A 560 -17.78 -13.66 -17.83
N ASP A 561 -18.59 -13.00 -17.01
CA ASP A 561 -19.97 -12.65 -17.35
C ASP A 561 -20.04 -11.56 -18.42
N VAL A 562 -19.12 -10.58 -18.39
CA VAL A 562 -18.94 -9.61 -19.49
C VAL A 562 -18.51 -10.33 -20.77
N ALA A 563 -17.59 -11.29 -20.69
CA ALA A 563 -17.21 -12.11 -21.85
C ALA A 563 -18.40 -12.86 -22.44
N ARG A 564 -19.23 -13.48 -21.60
CA ARG A 564 -20.47 -14.17 -22.01
C ARG A 564 -21.50 -13.24 -22.65
N ALA A 565 -21.61 -12.00 -22.18
CA ALA A 565 -22.49 -11.00 -22.76
C ALA A 565 -22.12 -10.66 -24.21
N PHE A 566 -20.82 -10.55 -24.53
CA PHE A 566 -20.33 -10.19 -25.86
C PHE A 566 -20.13 -11.39 -26.80
N ALA A 567 -19.65 -12.50 -26.26
CA ALA A 567 -19.33 -13.72 -26.99
C ALA A 567 -20.17 -14.88 -26.43
N PRO A 568 -21.48 -14.98 -26.73
CA PRO A 568 -22.33 -16.05 -26.19
C PRO A 568 -22.00 -17.44 -26.76
N ASN A 569 -21.30 -17.50 -27.89
CA ASN A 569 -20.87 -18.74 -28.54
C ASN A 569 -19.35 -18.73 -28.69
N VAL A 570 -18.66 -19.44 -27.79
CA VAL A 570 -17.19 -19.54 -27.79
C VAL A 570 -16.82 -21.00 -27.99
N ALA A 571 -16.10 -21.29 -29.08
CA ALA A 571 -15.51 -22.60 -29.31
C ALA A 571 -14.07 -22.65 -28.76
N ARG A 572 -13.32 -21.54 -28.87
CA ARG A 572 -11.94 -21.44 -28.39
C ARG A 572 -11.72 -20.16 -27.60
N ALA A 573 -11.19 -20.29 -26.39
CA ALA A 573 -10.81 -19.16 -25.55
C ALA A 573 -9.32 -19.17 -25.20
N PHE A 574 -8.73 -17.99 -25.07
CA PHE A 574 -7.32 -17.81 -24.79
C PHE A 574 -7.06 -16.80 -23.67
N ASP A 575 -6.15 -17.17 -22.75
CA ASP A 575 -5.55 -16.24 -21.81
C ASP A 575 -4.05 -16.05 -22.12
N PRO A 576 -3.64 -14.92 -22.73
CA PRO A 576 -2.23 -14.65 -23.06
C PRO A 576 -1.35 -14.40 -21.84
N CYS A 577 -1.94 -14.20 -20.67
CA CYS A 577 -1.23 -13.99 -19.41
C CYS A 577 -1.93 -14.81 -18.31
N MET A 578 -1.99 -16.12 -18.52
CA MET A 578 -2.82 -17.06 -17.74
C MET A 578 -2.56 -17.02 -16.24
N ARG A 579 -1.30 -16.77 -15.84
CA ARG A 579 -0.86 -16.77 -14.44
C ARG A 579 -1.38 -18.02 -13.71
N ASP A 580 -2.35 -17.85 -12.83
CA ASP A 580 -2.93 -18.91 -12.01
C ASP A 580 -4.06 -19.71 -12.66
N GLY A 581 -4.50 -19.33 -13.86
CA GLY A 581 -5.58 -19.98 -14.60
C GLY A 581 -6.98 -19.69 -14.07
N SER A 582 -7.14 -18.75 -13.13
CA SER A 582 -8.45 -18.39 -12.55
C SER A 582 -9.43 -17.82 -13.59
N VAL A 583 -8.93 -17.06 -14.57
CA VAL A 583 -9.73 -16.57 -15.69
C VAL A 583 -10.26 -17.74 -16.53
N LEU A 584 -9.40 -18.66 -16.95
CA LEU A 584 -9.80 -19.82 -17.74
C LEU A 584 -10.77 -20.74 -16.98
N ALA A 585 -10.62 -20.88 -15.67
CA ALA A 585 -11.58 -21.59 -14.82
C ALA A 585 -12.97 -20.93 -14.87
N ALA A 586 -13.06 -19.61 -14.72
CA ALA A 586 -14.32 -18.90 -14.82
C ALA A 586 -14.90 -18.95 -16.24
N ILE A 587 -14.07 -18.91 -17.28
CA ILE A 587 -14.49 -19.14 -18.66
C ILE A 587 -15.04 -20.56 -18.84
N ARG A 588 -14.41 -21.61 -18.28
CA ARG A 588 -14.92 -22.98 -18.33
C ARG A 588 -16.34 -23.09 -17.74
N GLU A 589 -16.61 -22.42 -16.63
CA GLU A 589 -17.93 -22.43 -15.99
C GLU A 589 -19.01 -21.81 -16.89
N ARG A 590 -18.67 -20.74 -17.63
CA ARG A 590 -19.60 -20.07 -18.55
C ARG A 590 -19.69 -20.76 -19.92
N PHE A 591 -18.62 -21.43 -20.34
CA PHE A 591 -18.49 -22.10 -21.63
C PHE A 591 -17.95 -23.54 -21.45
N PRO A 592 -18.79 -24.48 -20.98
CA PRO A 592 -18.32 -25.84 -20.62
C PRO A 592 -17.63 -26.60 -21.76
N GLN A 593 -17.97 -26.26 -23.01
CA GLN A 593 -17.48 -26.92 -24.22
C GLN A 593 -16.34 -26.17 -24.93
N ALA A 594 -15.91 -25.01 -24.42
CA ALA A 594 -14.84 -24.26 -25.06
C ALA A 594 -13.49 -24.97 -24.86
N ALA A 595 -12.70 -25.05 -25.93
CA ALA A 595 -11.30 -25.41 -25.87
C ALA A 595 -10.53 -24.21 -25.28
N LEU A 596 -9.78 -24.47 -24.20
CA LEU A 596 -9.09 -23.42 -23.44
C LEU A 596 -7.59 -23.50 -23.69
N ALA A 597 -7.02 -22.37 -24.09
CA ALA A 597 -5.59 -22.19 -24.24
C ALA A 597 -5.07 -21.10 -23.30
N GLY A 598 -3.82 -21.21 -22.87
CA GLY A 598 -3.18 -20.20 -22.05
C GLY A 598 -1.68 -20.14 -22.29
N GLN A 599 -1.12 -18.94 -22.19
CA GLN A 599 0.33 -18.75 -22.12
C GLN A 599 0.71 -18.23 -20.75
N VAL A 600 1.78 -18.79 -20.19
CA VAL A 600 2.28 -18.40 -18.88
C VAL A 600 3.80 -18.34 -18.90
N GLU A 601 4.38 -17.37 -18.20
CA GLU A 601 5.83 -17.17 -18.23
C GLU A 601 6.57 -18.29 -17.49
N ARG A 602 6.07 -18.69 -16.32
CA ARG A 602 6.69 -19.68 -15.45
C ARG A 602 6.09 -21.07 -15.68
N PHE A 603 6.95 -22.07 -15.77
CA PHE A 603 6.51 -23.47 -15.88
C PHE A 603 5.74 -23.93 -14.64
N SER A 604 6.12 -23.49 -13.43
CA SER A 604 5.40 -23.80 -12.18
C SER A 604 3.94 -23.38 -12.20
N ASP A 605 3.62 -22.25 -12.84
CA ASP A 605 2.27 -21.71 -12.89
C ASP A 605 1.39 -22.50 -13.89
N ALA A 606 2.00 -23.04 -14.96
CA ALA A 606 1.33 -23.98 -15.87
C ALA A 606 0.91 -25.26 -15.13
N LEU A 607 1.82 -25.82 -14.33
CA LEU A 607 1.56 -27.01 -13.52
C LEU A 607 0.47 -26.75 -12.48
N ALA A 608 0.57 -25.65 -11.72
CA ALA A 608 -0.43 -25.27 -10.72
C ALA A 608 -1.82 -25.10 -11.35
N SER A 609 -1.89 -24.50 -12.55
CA SER A 609 -3.13 -24.34 -13.29
C SER A 609 -3.75 -25.68 -13.71
N ALA A 610 -2.93 -26.64 -14.14
CA ALA A 610 -3.38 -27.98 -14.50
C ALA A 610 -3.92 -28.77 -13.29
N LEU A 611 -3.21 -28.73 -12.15
CA LEU A 611 -3.69 -29.34 -10.90
C LEU A 611 -5.04 -28.77 -10.46
N ALA A 612 -5.14 -27.44 -10.47
CA ALA A 612 -6.36 -26.76 -10.05
C ALA A 612 -7.55 -27.01 -11.00
N ALA A 613 -7.31 -27.04 -12.33
CA ALA A 613 -8.32 -27.43 -13.30
C ALA A 613 -8.88 -28.83 -13.00
N ARG A 614 -7.98 -29.79 -12.75
CA ARG A 614 -8.38 -31.17 -12.44
C ARG A 614 -9.18 -31.27 -11.14
N CYS A 615 -8.86 -30.47 -10.13
CA CYS A 615 -9.66 -30.33 -8.90
C CYS A 615 -11.05 -29.73 -9.15
N GLU A 616 -11.18 -28.88 -10.15
CA GLU A 616 -12.44 -28.26 -10.57
C GLU A 616 -13.26 -29.15 -11.53
N GLY A 617 -12.75 -30.33 -11.87
CA GLY A 617 -13.45 -31.34 -12.67
C GLY A 617 -13.31 -31.17 -14.19
N TRP A 618 -12.27 -30.48 -14.65
CA TRP A 618 -11.95 -30.33 -16.06
C TRP A 618 -10.44 -30.39 -16.30
N SER A 619 -10.02 -30.56 -17.56
CA SER A 619 -8.62 -30.74 -17.92
C SER A 619 -8.24 -29.86 -19.12
N PHE A 620 -6.96 -29.53 -19.22
CA PHE A 620 -6.41 -28.87 -20.40
C PHE A 620 -6.17 -29.90 -21.51
N GLU A 621 -6.34 -29.46 -22.76
CA GLU A 621 -5.91 -30.27 -23.90
C GLU A 621 -4.38 -30.26 -23.99
N GLN A 622 -3.82 -31.29 -24.62
CA GLN A 622 -2.38 -31.36 -24.84
C GLN A 622 -1.90 -30.12 -25.62
N ASP A 623 -0.77 -29.54 -25.20
CA ASP A 623 -0.15 -28.34 -25.78
C ASP A 623 -1.04 -27.07 -25.77
N SER A 624 -2.14 -27.08 -25.01
CA SER A 624 -3.02 -25.91 -24.85
C SER A 624 -2.50 -24.91 -23.82
N VAL A 625 -1.58 -25.31 -22.95
CA VAL A 625 -0.82 -24.42 -22.07
C VAL A 625 0.63 -24.37 -22.53
N ARG A 626 1.13 -23.19 -22.89
CA ARG A 626 2.52 -23.00 -23.37
C ARG A 626 3.28 -22.06 -22.45
N THR A 627 4.59 -22.29 -22.31
CA THR A 627 5.45 -21.49 -21.43
C THR A 627 6.35 -20.52 -22.20
N GLY A 628 6.47 -19.30 -21.68
CA GLY A 628 7.32 -18.23 -22.23
C GLY A 628 6.69 -16.84 -22.14
N PRO A 629 7.48 -15.76 -22.29
CA PRO A 629 6.99 -14.39 -22.20
C PRO A 629 6.18 -13.98 -23.44
N SER A 630 4.85 -13.88 -23.34
CA SER A 630 3.94 -13.73 -24.50
C SER A 630 4.20 -12.52 -25.41
N LEU A 631 4.68 -11.40 -24.83
CA LEU A 631 4.97 -10.21 -25.63
C LEU A 631 6.23 -10.34 -26.50
N THR A 632 7.26 -11.07 -26.05
CA THR A 632 8.53 -11.24 -26.76
C THR A 632 8.70 -12.60 -27.43
N ASP A 633 7.96 -13.61 -26.98
CA ASP A 633 7.95 -14.98 -27.48
C ASP A 633 6.50 -15.49 -27.47
N ASP A 634 5.75 -15.06 -28.49
CA ASP A 634 4.36 -15.45 -28.69
C ASP A 634 4.26 -16.90 -29.15
N ARG A 635 3.91 -17.79 -28.23
CA ARG A 635 3.78 -19.22 -28.49
C ARG A 635 2.48 -19.58 -29.18
N PHE A 636 1.56 -18.64 -29.42
CA PHE A 636 0.29 -18.85 -30.10
C PHE A 636 0.12 -17.96 -31.34
N SER A 637 1.23 -17.49 -31.92
CA SER A 637 1.25 -16.56 -33.06
C SER A 637 0.52 -17.05 -34.31
N ASP A 638 0.28 -18.36 -34.44
CA ASP A 638 -0.45 -19.01 -35.53
C ASP A 638 -1.93 -19.33 -35.20
N VAL A 639 -2.41 -18.93 -34.02
CA VAL A 639 -3.72 -19.30 -33.51
C VAL A 639 -4.58 -18.07 -33.18
N MET A 640 -5.83 -18.12 -33.64
CA MET A 640 -6.85 -17.12 -33.35
C MET A 640 -7.97 -17.74 -32.51
N PHE A 641 -8.62 -16.91 -31.68
CA PHE A 641 -9.58 -17.33 -30.67
C PHE A 641 -10.87 -16.51 -30.72
N ASP A 642 -12.01 -17.15 -30.46
CA ASP A 642 -13.31 -16.47 -30.40
C ASP A 642 -13.38 -15.52 -29.20
N LEU A 643 -12.68 -15.88 -28.12
CA LEU A 643 -12.57 -15.09 -26.91
C LEU A 643 -11.11 -15.03 -26.43
N VAL A 644 -10.62 -13.82 -26.19
CA VAL A 644 -9.37 -13.58 -25.46
C VAL A 644 -9.74 -12.94 -24.12
N ALA A 645 -9.45 -13.57 -23.00
CA ALA A 645 -9.84 -13.08 -21.68
C ALA A 645 -8.63 -13.14 -20.74
N SER A 646 -8.33 -12.05 -20.04
CA SER A 646 -7.13 -12.00 -19.20
C SER A 646 -7.18 -10.92 -18.12
N VAL A 647 -6.46 -11.16 -17.03
CA VAL A 647 -6.06 -10.13 -16.06
C VAL A 647 -4.64 -9.71 -16.37
N LEU A 648 -4.49 -8.53 -16.97
CA LEU A 648 -3.21 -8.05 -17.46
C LEU A 648 -2.31 -7.54 -16.32
N PRO A 649 -0.98 -7.71 -16.42
CA PRO A 649 -0.03 -7.11 -15.49
C PRO A 649 -0.15 -5.58 -15.50
N PRO A 650 -0.51 -4.93 -14.39
CA PRO A 650 -0.78 -3.49 -14.41
C PRO A 650 0.54 -2.71 -14.33
N ASN A 651 0.72 -1.78 -15.28
CA ASN A 651 1.89 -0.90 -15.34
C ASN A 651 3.24 -1.65 -15.35
N GLN A 652 3.29 -2.82 -15.98
CA GLN A 652 4.57 -3.49 -16.25
C GLN A 652 5.48 -2.53 -17.01
N GLY A 653 6.71 -2.40 -16.52
CA GLY A 653 7.69 -1.45 -17.02
C GLY A 653 8.30 -1.90 -18.35
N GLU A 654 9.61 -2.06 -18.37
CA GLU A 654 10.32 -2.53 -19.55
C GLU A 654 9.96 -4.00 -19.86
N TRP A 655 9.43 -4.26 -21.06
CA TRP A 655 8.93 -5.58 -21.46
C TRP A 655 9.65 -6.16 -22.68
N CYS A 656 10.55 -5.40 -23.30
CA CYS A 656 11.41 -5.85 -24.38
C CYS A 656 12.78 -5.16 -24.32
N VAL A 657 13.83 -5.88 -24.74
CA VAL A 657 15.23 -5.42 -24.69
C VAL A 657 15.53 -4.38 -25.77
N SER A 658 14.85 -4.47 -26.92
CA SER A 658 15.00 -3.56 -28.05
C SER A 658 13.73 -2.73 -28.24
N ALA A 659 13.80 -1.68 -29.05
CA ALA A 659 12.57 -0.98 -29.46
C ALA A 659 11.60 -1.98 -30.11
N PRO A 660 10.30 -1.94 -29.78
CA PRO A 660 9.31 -2.81 -30.42
C PRO A 660 9.35 -2.63 -31.93
N ASP A 661 9.33 -3.75 -32.66
CA ASP A 661 9.39 -3.73 -34.12
C ASP A 661 8.12 -3.07 -34.70
N PRO A 662 8.24 -1.94 -35.44
CA PRO A 662 7.09 -1.32 -36.09
C PRO A 662 6.40 -2.20 -37.14
N ALA A 663 7.07 -3.25 -37.63
CA ALA A 663 6.51 -4.21 -38.59
C ALA A 663 5.70 -5.34 -37.93
N ASP A 664 5.73 -5.45 -36.60
CA ASP A 664 4.92 -6.43 -35.88
C ASP A 664 3.43 -6.09 -36.01
N LEU A 665 2.68 -7.01 -36.62
CA LEU A 665 1.26 -6.84 -36.96
C LEU A 665 0.37 -6.70 -35.72
N ARG A 666 0.86 -7.05 -34.53
CA ARG A 666 0.12 -6.86 -33.29
C ARG A 666 -0.13 -5.37 -33.00
N TRP A 667 0.75 -4.46 -33.47
CA TRP A 667 0.67 -3.03 -33.19
C TRP A 667 -0.32 -2.27 -34.10
N ALA A 668 -1.55 -2.79 -34.22
CA ALA A 668 -2.59 -2.30 -35.12
C ALA A 668 -3.01 -0.84 -34.89
N PHE A 669 -2.83 -0.32 -33.68
CA PHE A 669 -3.16 1.07 -33.30
C PHE A 669 -1.92 1.94 -33.14
N GLY A 670 -0.73 1.39 -33.42
CA GLY A 670 0.56 2.06 -33.29
C GLY A 670 1.48 1.40 -32.27
N VAL A 671 2.77 1.72 -32.39
CA VAL A 671 3.85 1.07 -31.65
C VAL A 671 3.77 1.44 -30.15
N PRO A 672 3.59 0.46 -29.25
CA PRO A 672 3.53 0.71 -27.81
C PRO A 672 4.91 1.14 -27.25
N PRO A 673 4.96 1.87 -26.13
CA PRO A 673 6.22 2.27 -25.54
C PRO A 673 6.95 1.08 -24.90
N ARG A 674 8.26 0.95 -25.15
CA ARG A 674 9.11 -0.11 -24.58
C ARG A 674 9.06 -0.19 -23.05
N ASN A 675 8.97 0.97 -22.39
CA ASN A 675 9.07 1.09 -20.94
C ASN A 675 7.72 0.95 -20.21
N LYS A 676 6.62 0.64 -20.93
CA LYS A 676 5.30 0.43 -20.33
C LYS A 676 4.44 -0.51 -21.19
N ALA A 677 4.15 -1.69 -20.67
CA ALA A 677 3.54 -2.78 -21.45
C ALA A 677 2.01 -2.71 -21.58
N ASN A 678 1.32 -1.77 -20.92
CA ASN A 678 -0.15 -1.73 -20.88
C ASN A 678 -0.80 -1.80 -22.28
N LEU A 679 -0.36 -0.95 -23.22
CA LEU A 679 -0.86 -0.95 -24.60
C LEU A 679 -0.31 -2.12 -25.43
N ALA A 680 0.86 -2.67 -25.07
CA ALA A 680 1.40 -3.86 -25.72
C ALA A 680 0.53 -5.08 -25.42
N TRP A 681 0.15 -5.30 -24.15
CA TRP A 681 -0.77 -6.35 -23.74
C TRP A 681 -2.15 -6.23 -24.37
N LEU A 682 -2.72 -5.02 -24.39
CA LEU A 682 -4.02 -4.78 -25.02
C LEU A 682 -3.99 -5.13 -26.52
N GLN A 683 -2.94 -4.70 -27.22
CA GLN A 683 -2.78 -4.94 -28.65
C GLN A 683 -2.48 -6.41 -28.97
N HIS A 684 -1.65 -7.08 -28.16
CA HIS A 684 -1.39 -8.51 -28.27
C HIS A 684 -2.69 -9.32 -28.11
N ALA A 685 -3.50 -9.02 -27.08
CA ALA A 685 -4.79 -9.66 -26.90
C ALA A 685 -5.77 -9.37 -28.04
N HIS A 686 -5.77 -8.15 -28.58
CA HIS A 686 -6.58 -7.81 -29.76
C HIS A 686 -6.17 -8.62 -31.01
N ALA A 687 -4.87 -8.82 -31.20
CA ALA A 687 -4.31 -9.50 -32.37
C ALA A 687 -4.61 -11.01 -32.41
N HIS A 688 -4.85 -11.65 -31.27
CA HIS A 688 -5.23 -13.08 -31.19
C HIS A 688 -6.73 -13.35 -31.38
N ARG A 689 -7.56 -12.32 -31.60
CA ARG A 689 -9.00 -12.53 -31.82
C ARG A 689 -9.28 -13.03 -33.23
N ALA A 690 -10.02 -14.11 -33.36
CA ALA A 690 -10.64 -14.47 -34.63
C ALA A 690 -11.59 -13.35 -35.10
N PRO A 691 -11.83 -13.22 -36.42
CA PRO A 691 -12.90 -12.34 -36.93
C PRO A 691 -14.22 -12.63 -36.22
N GLY A 692 -14.90 -11.60 -35.72
CA GLY A 692 -16.10 -11.71 -34.90
C GLY A 692 -15.88 -12.07 -33.43
N GLY A 693 -14.64 -12.37 -33.02
CA GLY A 693 -14.29 -12.68 -31.64
C GLY A 693 -14.24 -11.44 -30.74
N TYR A 694 -13.89 -11.61 -29.47
CA TYR A 694 -13.78 -10.49 -28.51
C TYR A 694 -12.55 -10.64 -27.61
N ALA A 695 -11.97 -9.52 -27.19
CA ALA A 695 -11.00 -9.47 -26.11
C ALA A 695 -11.64 -8.77 -24.90
N VAL A 696 -11.62 -9.42 -23.73
CA VAL A 696 -12.18 -8.90 -22.47
C VAL A 696 -11.08 -8.90 -21.42
N LEU A 697 -10.56 -7.71 -21.14
CA LEU A 697 -9.28 -7.55 -20.45
C LEU A 697 -9.48 -6.73 -19.19
N LEU A 698 -9.00 -7.24 -18.06
CA LEU A 698 -8.84 -6.42 -16.86
C LEU A 698 -7.48 -5.72 -16.93
N ALA A 699 -7.48 -4.40 -17.05
CA ALA A 699 -6.28 -3.59 -17.32
C ALA A 699 -6.17 -2.39 -16.39
N ALA A 700 -4.95 -1.87 -16.19
CA ALA A 700 -4.72 -0.69 -15.35
C ALA A 700 -5.38 0.56 -15.93
N ASN A 701 -5.98 1.40 -15.06
CA ASN A 701 -6.64 2.63 -15.47
C ASN A 701 -5.73 3.60 -16.24
N ALA A 702 -4.41 3.53 -16.02
CA ALA A 702 -3.42 4.33 -16.77
C ALA A 702 -3.54 4.15 -18.30
N LEU A 703 -3.95 2.96 -18.77
CA LEU A 703 -4.21 2.70 -20.19
C LEU A 703 -5.27 3.65 -20.77
N LEU A 704 -6.23 4.07 -19.94
CA LEU A 704 -7.39 4.85 -20.36
C LEU A 704 -7.08 6.34 -20.59
N HIS A 705 -6.03 6.88 -19.94
CA HIS A 705 -5.83 8.33 -19.86
C HIS A 705 -4.38 8.82 -19.87
N GLU A 706 -3.37 7.96 -19.95
CA GLU A 706 -1.97 8.44 -19.92
C GLU A 706 -1.71 9.44 -21.06
N GLY A 707 -1.08 10.56 -20.67
CA GLY A 707 -0.83 11.73 -21.54
C GLY A 707 0.59 11.81 -22.09
N ARG A 708 1.49 10.91 -21.68
CA ARG A 708 2.92 10.96 -22.01
C ARG A 708 3.28 10.07 -23.20
N GLY A 709 4.32 10.46 -23.93
CA GLY A 709 4.94 9.64 -24.98
C GLY A 709 3.99 9.35 -26.15
N CYS A 710 4.04 8.13 -26.67
CA CYS A 710 3.21 7.69 -27.80
C CYS A 710 1.81 7.21 -27.38
N GLU A 711 1.53 7.02 -26.09
CA GLU A 711 0.25 6.45 -25.62
C GLU A 711 -0.99 7.25 -26.05
N PRO A 712 -0.99 8.61 -26.06
CA PRO A 712 -2.12 9.37 -26.57
C PRO A 712 -2.42 9.10 -28.06
N ALA A 713 -1.39 8.95 -28.88
CA ALA A 713 -1.56 8.69 -30.32
C ALA A 713 -2.09 7.27 -30.55
N VAL A 714 -1.54 6.27 -29.85
CA VAL A 714 -2.03 4.88 -29.93
C VAL A 714 -3.48 4.76 -29.46
N ARG A 715 -3.83 5.46 -28.37
CA ARG A 715 -5.21 5.48 -27.87
C ARG A 715 -6.16 6.23 -28.82
N ALA A 716 -5.71 7.30 -29.45
CA ALA A 716 -6.50 8.00 -30.47
C ALA A 716 -6.85 7.05 -31.64
N GLU A 717 -5.90 6.24 -32.10
CA GLU A 717 -6.19 5.24 -33.14
C GLU A 717 -7.05 4.09 -32.66
N LEU A 718 -6.86 3.62 -31.41
CA LEU A 718 -7.76 2.64 -30.80
C LEU A 718 -9.21 3.14 -30.77
N VAL A 719 -9.44 4.42 -30.44
CA VAL A 719 -10.77 5.05 -30.48
C VAL A 719 -11.28 5.18 -31.92
N ALA A 720 -10.44 5.69 -32.83
CA ALA A 720 -10.82 5.92 -34.23
C ALA A 720 -11.24 4.62 -34.95
N SER A 721 -10.59 3.50 -34.63
CA SER A 721 -10.88 2.17 -35.17
C SER A 721 -12.30 1.66 -34.86
N GLY A 722 -12.94 2.18 -33.81
CA GLY A 722 -14.24 1.69 -33.33
C GLY A 722 -14.18 0.30 -32.69
N CYS A 723 -12.99 -0.24 -32.41
CA CYS A 723 -12.80 -1.56 -31.81
C CYS A 723 -13.28 -1.63 -30.34
N VAL A 724 -13.18 -0.53 -29.58
CA VAL A 724 -13.64 -0.50 -28.18
C VAL A 724 -15.16 -0.64 -28.12
N ARG A 725 -15.65 -1.60 -27.32
CA ARG A 725 -17.09 -1.87 -27.10
C ARG A 725 -17.56 -1.35 -25.75
N ALA A 726 -16.81 -1.65 -24.70
CA ALA A 726 -17.15 -1.23 -23.35
C ALA A 726 -15.90 -0.96 -22.50
N VAL A 727 -16.02 -0.03 -21.55
CA VAL A 727 -15.04 0.22 -20.49
C VAL A 727 -15.76 0.31 -19.15
N ILE A 728 -15.38 -0.53 -18.20
CA ILE A 728 -16.02 -0.66 -16.89
C ILE A 728 -14.96 -0.39 -15.82
N ALA A 729 -15.02 0.79 -15.18
CA ALA A 729 -14.08 1.15 -14.13
C ALA A 729 -14.47 0.49 -12.81
N LEU A 730 -13.57 -0.30 -12.22
CA LEU A 730 -13.82 -1.00 -10.96
C LEU A 730 -13.28 -0.22 -9.75
N PRO A 731 -13.84 -0.42 -8.54
CA PRO A 731 -13.32 0.19 -7.32
C PRO A 731 -11.80 0.00 -7.13
N GLY A 732 -11.14 1.01 -6.57
CA GLY A 732 -9.77 0.85 -6.06
C GLY A 732 -9.72 0.02 -4.77
N GLY A 733 -8.56 -0.52 -4.44
CA GLY A 733 -8.34 -1.24 -3.18
C GLY A 733 -8.94 -2.65 -3.11
N LEU A 734 -9.30 -3.24 -4.26
CA LEU A 734 -9.87 -4.59 -4.33
C LEU A 734 -8.82 -5.71 -4.18
N PHE A 735 -7.54 -5.41 -4.35
CA PHE A 735 -6.46 -6.39 -4.45
C PHE A 735 -5.57 -6.39 -3.22
N ASP A 736 -4.93 -7.53 -2.95
CA ASP A 736 -4.09 -7.71 -1.76
C ASP A 736 -2.71 -7.08 -1.81
N ASP A 737 -2.25 -6.65 -2.98
CA ASP A 737 -0.87 -6.22 -3.26
C ASP A 737 -0.74 -4.77 -3.71
N ASP A 738 -1.67 -3.90 -3.27
CA ASP A 738 -1.65 -2.44 -3.50
C ASP A 738 -1.57 -2.02 -4.98
N ARG A 739 -1.89 -2.93 -5.90
CA ARG A 739 -1.92 -2.62 -7.34
C ARG A 739 -2.93 -1.50 -7.63
N PRO A 740 -2.70 -0.71 -8.70
CA PRO A 740 -3.60 0.38 -9.06
C PRO A 740 -5.01 -0.14 -9.38
N PRO A 741 -6.04 0.73 -9.32
CA PRO A 741 -7.37 0.40 -9.81
C PRO A 741 -7.34 -0.08 -11.25
N LEU A 742 -8.16 -1.09 -11.54
CA LEU A 742 -8.27 -1.71 -12.86
C LEU A 742 -9.65 -1.47 -13.46
N SER A 743 -9.73 -1.53 -14.78
CA SER A 743 -10.96 -1.47 -15.55
C SER A 743 -11.07 -2.67 -16.48
N ILE A 744 -12.29 -3.16 -16.70
CA ILE A 744 -12.56 -4.13 -17.77
C ILE A 744 -12.66 -3.35 -19.08
N VAL A 745 -11.88 -3.73 -20.08
CA VAL A 745 -11.91 -3.18 -21.44
C VAL A 745 -12.31 -4.28 -22.40
N VAL A 746 -13.35 -4.02 -23.20
CA VAL A 746 -13.86 -4.95 -24.21
C VAL A 746 -13.51 -4.44 -25.60
N LEU A 747 -12.82 -5.28 -26.39
CA LEU A 747 -12.50 -5.02 -27.79
C LEU A 747 -13.18 -6.04 -28.69
N GLY A 748 -13.73 -5.54 -29.80
CA GLY A 748 -14.26 -6.35 -30.90
C GLY A 748 -13.68 -5.90 -32.23
N ASP A 749 -14.32 -6.29 -33.32
CA ASP A 749 -13.90 -5.89 -34.66
C ASP A 749 -14.04 -4.38 -34.90
N ALA A 750 -13.27 -3.86 -35.85
CA ALA A 750 -13.37 -2.48 -36.28
C ALA A 750 -14.80 -2.19 -36.77
N ARG A 751 -15.35 -1.04 -36.37
CA ARG A 751 -16.70 -0.60 -36.76
C ARG A 751 -16.59 0.65 -37.61
N ALA A 752 -17.07 0.55 -38.85
CA ALA A 752 -17.14 1.70 -39.76
C ALA A 752 -18.27 2.66 -39.34
N GLY A 753 -18.08 3.96 -39.59
CA GLY A 753 -19.07 5.00 -39.29
C GLY A 753 -19.18 5.37 -37.82
N GLU A 754 -20.27 6.05 -37.45
CA GLU A 754 -20.59 6.39 -36.06
C GLU A 754 -21.06 5.13 -35.32
N CYS A 755 -20.41 4.84 -34.20
CA CYS A 755 -20.76 3.74 -33.30
C CYS A 755 -20.68 4.22 -31.86
N GLU A 756 -21.29 3.48 -30.94
CA GLU A 756 -21.23 3.81 -29.51
C GLU A 756 -20.37 2.82 -28.72
N THR A 757 -19.83 3.32 -27.62
CA THR A 757 -19.06 2.59 -26.61
C THR A 757 -19.77 2.74 -25.27
N LEU A 758 -19.97 1.62 -24.58
CA LEU A 758 -20.53 1.62 -23.23
C LEU A 758 -19.47 2.00 -22.19
N PHE A 759 -19.73 3.02 -21.40
CA PHE A 759 -18.92 3.37 -20.24
C PHE A 759 -19.72 3.07 -18.97
N VAL A 760 -19.09 2.39 -18.02
CA VAL A 760 -19.66 2.10 -16.70
C VAL A 760 -18.68 2.58 -15.64
N ASP A 761 -19.11 3.50 -14.76
CA ASP A 761 -18.32 3.96 -13.64
C ASP A 761 -18.77 3.28 -12.34
N ALA A 762 -18.00 2.29 -11.90
CA ALA A 762 -18.23 1.60 -10.64
C ALA A 762 -17.17 1.97 -9.59
N LEU A 763 -16.38 3.03 -9.76
CA LEU A 763 -15.29 3.40 -8.84
C LEU A 763 -15.77 3.56 -7.38
N ALA A 764 -16.97 4.10 -7.20
CA ALA A 764 -17.58 4.35 -5.89
C ALA A 764 -18.31 3.12 -5.28
N SER A 765 -18.37 1.99 -5.98
CA SER A 765 -19.17 0.83 -5.55
C SER A 765 -18.49 -0.13 -4.57
N GLY A 766 -17.21 0.11 -4.25
CA GLY A 766 -16.46 -0.73 -3.32
C GLY A 766 -16.83 -0.44 -1.87
N THR A 767 -17.11 -1.48 -1.09
CA THR A 767 -17.41 -1.37 0.34
C THR A 767 -16.12 -1.44 1.16
N PRO A 768 -15.85 -0.51 2.10
CA PRO A 768 -14.68 -0.58 2.95
C PRO A 768 -14.61 -1.91 3.70
N SER A 769 -13.49 -2.61 3.56
CA SER A 769 -13.16 -3.76 4.40
C SER A 769 -12.10 -3.31 5.40
N VAL A 770 -12.38 -3.45 6.69
CA VAL A 770 -11.51 -2.94 7.75
C VAL A 770 -10.62 -4.05 8.31
N PRO A 771 -9.37 -4.17 7.86
CA PRO A 771 -8.31 -4.68 8.72
C PRO A 771 -7.50 -3.49 9.25
N LEU A 772 -7.45 -3.35 10.58
CA LEU A 772 -6.54 -2.45 11.28
C LEU A 772 -5.11 -2.59 10.74
N GLY A 773 -4.49 -1.47 10.35
CA GLY A 773 -3.07 -1.40 10.00
C GLY A 773 -2.69 -1.67 8.54
N TRP A 774 -3.65 -1.92 7.64
CA TRP A 774 -3.42 -2.09 6.19
C TRP A 774 -3.90 -0.87 5.38
N PRO A 775 -3.42 -0.66 4.14
CA PRO A 775 -4.00 0.33 3.23
C PRO A 775 -5.52 0.12 3.08
N PRO A 776 -6.31 1.17 2.81
CA PRO A 776 -7.77 1.06 2.75
C PRO A 776 -8.19 0.05 1.68
N ARG A 777 -8.65 -1.11 2.14
CA ARG A 777 -9.11 -2.21 1.31
C ARG A 777 -10.60 -2.10 1.09
N ARG A 778 -11.06 -2.53 -0.08
CA ARG A 778 -12.47 -2.60 -0.42
C ARG A 778 -12.83 -4.00 -0.85
N THR A 779 -14.04 -4.42 -0.51
CA THR A 779 -14.69 -5.57 -1.13
C THR A 779 -15.59 -5.10 -2.27
N PHE A 780 -15.75 -5.94 -3.28
CA PHE A 780 -16.66 -5.68 -4.38
C PHE A 780 -17.91 -6.54 -4.23
N ASP A 781 -19.05 -5.88 -4.03
CA ASP A 781 -20.32 -6.55 -3.76
C ASP A 781 -20.77 -7.41 -4.97
N PRO A 782 -20.98 -8.73 -4.79
CA PRO A 782 -21.48 -9.61 -5.85
C PRO A 782 -22.80 -9.16 -6.49
N ALA A 783 -23.68 -8.49 -5.74
CA ALA A 783 -24.94 -7.96 -6.26
C ALA A 783 -24.71 -6.80 -7.24
N VAL A 784 -23.75 -5.93 -6.94
CA VAL A 784 -23.35 -4.85 -7.85
C VAL A 784 -22.69 -5.42 -9.10
N ALA A 785 -21.80 -6.40 -8.95
CA ALA A 785 -21.19 -7.10 -10.08
C ALA A 785 -22.25 -7.71 -11.01
N ARG A 786 -23.26 -8.40 -10.47
CA ARG A 786 -24.38 -8.96 -11.27
C ARG A 786 -25.21 -7.88 -11.98
N CYS A 787 -25.41 -6.72 -11.33
CA CYS A 787 -26.11 -5.60 -11.94
C CYS A 787 -25.36 -5.05 -13.15
N ILE A 788 -24.04 -4.85 -13.00
CA ILE A 788 -23.16 -4.43 -14.11
C ILE A 788 -23.19 -5.47 -15.23
N ALA A 789 -23.08 -6.76 -14.92
CA ALA A 789 -23.14 -7.82 -15.93
C ALA A 789 -24.48 -7.81 -16.70
N SER A 790 -25.61 -7.65 -16.00
CA SER A 790 -26.94 -7.58 -16.61
C SER A 790 -27.11 -6.36 -17.52
N LEU A 791 -26.58 -5.21 -17.09
CA LEU A 791 -26.56 -3.99 -17.90
C LEU A 791 -25.73 -4.19 -19.17
N VAL A 792 -24.54 -4.77 -19.05
CA VAL A 792 -23.66 -5.06 -20.19
C VAL A 792 -24.32 -6.06 -21.15
N GLU A 793 -24.97 -7.10 -20.64
CA GLU A 793 -25.73 -8.08 -21.44
C GLU A 793 -26.90 -7.43 -22.18
N GLN A 794 -27.62 -6.50 -21.53
CA GLN A 794 -28.66 -5.74 -22.20
C GLN A 794 -28.07 -4.88 -23.32
N TRP A 795 -27.02 -4.12 -23.04
CA TRP A 795 -26.38 -3.25 -24.02
C TRP A 795 -25.77 -4.04 -25.19
N ALA A 796 -25.10 -5.16 -24.93
CA ALA A 796 -24.53 -6.01 -25.97
C ALA A 796 -25.59 -6.53 -26.96
N ARG A 797 -26.83 -6.75 -26.50
CA ARG A 797 -27.96 -7.18 -27.34
C ARG A 797 -28.64 -6.05 -28.07
N THR A 798 -28.81 -4.88 -27.44
CA THR A 798 -29.66 -3.80 -27.96
C THR A 798 -28.87 -2.63 -28.57
N GLY A 799 -27.59 -2.50 -28.21
CA GLY A 799 -26.77 -1.31 -28.49
C GLY A 799 -27.19 -0.06 -27.72
N ALA A 800 -28.12 -0.17 -26.77
CA ALA A 800 -28.69 0.97 -26.06
C ALA A 800 -28.53 0.83 -24.55
N CYS A 801 -28.09 1.90 -23.90
CA CYS A 801 -28.05 2.04 -22.45
C CYS A 801 -29.22 2.92 -22.01
N ASP A 802 -29.98 2.50 -21.01
CA ASP A 802 -31.05 3.33 -20.45
C ASP A 802 -30.44 4.61 -19.84
N PRO A 803 -30.83 5.81 -20.31
CA PRO A 803 -30.29 7.08 -19.80
C PRO A 803 -30.56 7.32 -18.31
N SER A 804 -31.51 6.60 -17.71
CA SER A 804 -31.81 6.70 -16.27
C SER A 804 -30.78 5.98 -15.39
N VAL A 805 -29.89 5.17 -15.97
CA VAL A 805 -28.82 4.47 -15.26
C VAL A 805 -27.68 5.45 -14.97
N GLY A 806 -27.72 6.10 -13.80
CA GLY A 806 -26.79 7.17 -13.41
C GLY A 806 -25.32 6.77 -13.19
N PHE A 807 -24.93 5.52 -13.48
CA PHE A 807 -23.55 5.04 -13.39
C PHE A 807 -23.05 4.42 -14.71
N ALA A 808 -23.83 4.53 -15.80
CA ALA A 808 -23.43 4.03 -17.11
C ALA A 808 -23.99 4.87 -18.25
N ARG A 809 -23.27 4.88 -19.38
CA ARG A 809 -23.66 5.65 -20.55
C ARG A 809 -23.14 5.03 -21.84
N SER A 810 -23.98 5.02 -22.87
CA SER A 810 -23.55 4.76 -24.24
C SER A 810 -23.08 6.08 -24.88
N VAL A 811 -21.85 6.11 -25.38
CA VAL A 811 -21.20 7.34 -25.87
C VAL A 811 -20.77 7.16 -27.31
N ARG A 812 -21.09 8.12 -28.17
CA ARG A 812 -20.73 8.08 -29.59
C ARG A 812 -19.22 8.22 -29.78
N LYS A 813 -18.69 7.55 -30.80
CA LYS A 813 -17.27 7.56 -31.15
C LYS A 813 -16.71 8.96 -31.29
N ALA A 814 -17.43 9.88 -31.93
CA ALA A 814 -17.01 11.28 -32.06
C ALA A 814 -16.82 11.98 -30.70
N ASP A 815 -17.69 11.70 -29.73
CA ASP A 815 -17.63 12.29 -28.39
C ASP A 815 -16.46 11.67 -27.57
N VAL A 816 -16.19 10.38 -27.75
CA VAL A 816 -15.00 9.71 -27.18
C VAL A 816 -13.71 10.27 -27.78
N ALA A 817 -13.68 10.44 -29.11
CA ALA A 817 -12.52 10.98 -29.82
C ALA A 817 -12.23 12.44 -29.43
N ALA A 818 -13.27 13.24 -29.20
CA ALA A 818 -13.13 14.62 -28.75
C ALA A 818 -12.47 14.73 -27.36
N LEU A 819 -12.76 13.77 -26.46
CA LEU A 819 -12.09 13.72 -25.14
C LEU A 819 -10.65 13.19 -25.24
N GLY A 820 -10.39 12.24 -26.15
CA GLY A 820 -9.07 11.60 -26.29
C GLY A 820 -8.71 10.64 -25.15
N ALA A 821 -9.69 10.24 -24.36
CA ALA A 821 -9.54 9.31 -23.23
C ALA A 821 -10.69 8.29 -23.20
N LEU A 822 -10.42 7.15 -22.56
CA LEU A 822 -11.37 6.04 -22.40
C LEU A 822 -11.87 5.93 -20.96
N THR A 823 -12.03 7.06 -20.26
CA THR A 823 -12.29 7.13 -18.82
C THR A 823 -13.79 7.16 -18.51
N PRO A 824 -14.39 6.10 -17.93
CA PRO A 824 -15.84 6.09 -17.66
C PRO A 824 -16.33 7.28 -16.84
N TRP A 825 -15.56 7.68 -15.82
CA TRP A 825 -15.82 8.82 -14.93
C TRP A 825 -15.79 10.20 -15.61
N SER A 826 -15.51 10.26 -16.92
CA SER A 826 -15.59 11.49 -17.71
C SER A 826 -16.85 11.58 -18.56
N PHE A 827 -17.57 10.47 -18.72
CA PHE A 827 -18.75 10.37 -19.59
C PHE A 827 -20.05 10.14 -18.81
N VAL A 828 -19.94 9.41 -17.72
CA VAL A 828 -20.98 9.12 -16.72
C VAL A 828 -20.92 10.22 -15.66
#